data_AF-A0A7Y4RJJ7-F1
#
_entry.id   AF-A0A7Y4RJJ7-F1
#
_cell.length_a   1.000
_cell.length_b   1.000
_cell.length_c   1.000
_cell.angle_alpha   90.00
_cell.angle_beta   90.00
_cell.angle_gamma   90.00
#
_symmetry.space_group_name_H-M   'P 1'
#
loop_
_entity.id
_entity.type
_entity.pdbx_description
1 polymer ?
#
loop_
_entity_poly.entity_id
_entity_poly.type
_entity_poly.pdbx_seq_one_letter_code
_entity_poly.pdbx_strand_id
1 'polypeptide(L)'
;MSDEKTEFREKATKPHRRINPCFMTGKGCVYTEQIDREFEHRREKTSFSGFMILPFRPNISVFYDLCLKRFVSSYGVTDGPVGIIKADQVRKTGYVICEKICKKIQESDFVIADISMPNANVFYELGLAYGIGQKIVTVYHYKETFGVEISKYLSEAGCKSYAYEDLKPLMMEHFPLSNYVWQRNTSVSVESMPTTLLIDNLNFPGGSFNSSAEDHQKDDTFGDISLSFASNVAAAVGVAIDNISTEIKGNQLSIKIPDTYYPLINELRTAKEVQKDANFNDILEKIEQSFCAIIRTGGKNCNPMMYFWLGYCHARGKNVIPITTIAREGEAIDDLAFDIRALWHMTFSLKDPSSLASEVEETLHQMILSDFTEWSRRRFWDEMLEKRGKVSIFTGALHNKDIGREMIGDWDLRAASELTSYFASHQYRATIESPIYQIEHVVGKKIVDRAGYIEKLEEMVSEKNCVIIASPDVNPLTELLLGKIYGIDKKYWFGADSEFDAANHAPNAVVAFKRKPIEEGVTADSVRVSSTFYREYTDKGERERGFLAPFVTAKKIAGSFVSQTATPEPFTVHAHLVVVPNPYCSRSETQKFIVILNGVSGPATFALTHVLTGGVSREFVSYGQNFDPNSESEKILKQILAEFNSSQRVKHGYHCILEVKVGPLTEGVDVKSRGRGIFDWRHILEWKLIRGVVFALTT
;
A
#
# COMPACT_ATOMS: atom_id res chain seq x y z
N MET A 1 -29.32 28.10 -1.53
CA MET A 1 -29.84 26.79 -2.01
C MET A 1 -28.99 26.20 -3.12
N SER A 2 -28.60 26.99 -4.16
CA SER A 2 -27.64 26.51 -5.18
C SER A 2 -26.30 26.07 -4.56
N ASP A 3 -25.78 26.87 -3.63
CA ASP A 3 -24.48 26.63 -2.99
C ASP A 3 -24.43 25.31 -2.19
N GLU A 4 -25.50 24.98 -1.46
CA GLU A 4 -25.59 23.73 -0.68
C GLU A 4 -25.54 22.48 -1.57
N LYS A 5 -26.26 22.50 -2.69
CA LYS A 5 -26.26 21.36 -3.63
C LYS A 5 -24.87 21.15 -4.23
N THR A 6 -24.20 22.24 -4.58
CA THR A 6 -22.82 22.21 -5.10
C THR A 6 -21.84 21.71 -4.02
N GLU A 7 -21.95 22.22 -2.79
CA GLU A 7 -21.08 21.80 -1.68
C GLU A 7 -21.26 20.33 -1.33
N PHE A 8 -22.50 19.83 -1.28
CA PHE A 8 -22.75 18.40 -1.08
C PHE A 8 -22.14 17.56 -2.20
N ARG A 9 -22.30 17.98 -3.47
CA ARG A 9 -21.71 17.28 -4.62
C ARG A 9 -20.19 17.24 -4.55
N GLU A 10 -19.54 18.35 -4.23
CA GLU A 10 -18.09 18.41 -4.06
C GLU A 10 -17.62 17.46 -2.95
N LYS A 11 -18.31 17.44 -1.79
CA LYS A 11 -17.98 16.54 -0.68
C LYS A 11 -18.21 15.08 -1.01
N ALA A 12 -19.34 14.74 -1.64
CA ALA A 12 -19.73 13.37 -2.00
C ALA A 12 -18.80 12.77 -3.06
N THR A 13 -18.37 13.56 -4.04
CA THR A 13 -17.54 13.06 -5.16
C THR A 13 -16.07 12.85 -4.83
N LYS A 14 -15.63 13.25 -3.62
CA LYS A 14 -14.26 13.02 -3.20
C LYS A 14 -13.90 11.51 -3.32
N PRO A 15 -12.69 11.17 -3.78
CA PRO A 15 -12.28 9.78 -3.93
C PRO A 15 -12.17 9.08 -2.56
N HIS A 16 -12.40 7.78 -2.53
CA HIS A 16 -12.17 6.93 -1.36
C HIS A 16 -11.26 5.76 -1.74
N ARG A 17 -10.75 5.05 -0.74
CA ARG A 17 -9.89 3.87 -0.94
C ARG A 17 -10.71 2.67 -1.41
N ARG A 18 -10.03 1.65 -1.90
CA ARG A 18 -10.62 0.33 -2.20
C ARG A 18 -10.46 -0.58 -0.99
N ILE A 19 -11.41 -1.49 -0.81
CA ILE A 19 -11.24 -2.62 0.10
C ILE A 19 -10.16 -3.51 -0.50
N ASN A 20 -9.02 -3.60 0.17
CA ASN A 20 -7.89 -4.39 -0.32
C ASN A 20 -6.94 -4.81 0.81
N PRO A 21 -6.69 -6.12 1.03
CA PRO A 21 -7.24 -7.29 0.33
C PRO A 21 -8.74 -7.53 0.48
N CYS A 22 -9.29 -8.45 -0.33
CA CYS A 22 -10.62 -9.00 -0.11
C CYS A 22 -10.60 -9.86 1.15
N PHE A 23 -11.25 -9.40 2.22
CA PHE A 23 -11.30 -10.08 3.52
C PHE A 23 -11.93 -11.48 3.49
N MET A 24 -12.71 -11.80 2.44
CA MET A 24 -13.28 -13.13 2.25
C MET A 24 -12.27 -14.15 1.71
N THR A 25 -11.23 -13.70 0.99
CA THR A 25 -10.33 -14.61 0.25
C THR A 25 -8.85 -14.37 0.52
N GLY A 26 -8.49 -13.27 1.18
CA GLY A 26 -7.11 -12.77 1.29
C GLY A 26 -6.52 -12.22 -0.02
N LYS A 27 -7.17 -12.45 -1.17
CA LYS A 27 -6.68 -12.12 -2.52
C LYS A 27 -7.26 -10.80 -3.04
N GLY A 28 -6.88 -10.41 -4.26
CA GLY A 28 -7.45 -9.25 -4.96
C GLY A 28 -8.96 -9.40 -5.15
N CYS A 29 -9.70 -8.30 -5.07
CA CYS A 29 -11.14 -8.32 -5.30
C CYS A 29 -11.43 -8.61 -6.79
N VAL A 30 -12.34 -9.54 -7.07
CA VAL A 30 -12.75 -9.88 -8.46
C VAL A 30 -13.42 -8.71 -9.19
N TYR A 31 -13.92 -7.71 -8.46
CA TYR A 31 -14.57 -6.52 -9.01
C TYR A 31 -13.62 -5.32 -9.15
N THR A 32 -12.32 -5.48 -8.89
CA THR A 32 -11.35 -4.38 -8.87
C THR A 32 -11.38 -3.54 -10.16
N GLU A 33 -11.38 -4.18 -11.33
CA GLU A 33 -11.41 -3.45 -12.61
C GLU A 33 -12.70 -2.67 -12.82
N GLN A 34 -13.85 -3.22 -12.39
CA GLN A 34 -15.14 -2.55 -12.51
C GLN A 34 -15.21 -1.34 -11.59
N ILE A 35 -14.74 -1.48 -10.35
CA ILE A 35 -14.69 -0.38 -9.38
C ILE A 35 -13.74 0.72 -9.87
N ASP A 36 -12.58 0.36 -10.42
CA ASP A 36 -11.63 1.33 -10.97
C ASP A 36 -12.22 2.10 -12.16
N ARG A 37 -12.91 1.41 -13.06
CA ARG A 37 -13.62 2.08 -14.16
C ARG A 37 -14.66 3.05 -13.60
N GLU A 38 -15.43 2.66 -12.59
CA GLU A 38 -16.40 3.57 -11.96
C GLU A 38 -15.68 4.79 -11.37
N PHE A 39 -14.55 4.62 -10.69
CA PHE A 39 -13.75 5.74 -10.16
C PHE A 39 -13.23 6.67 -11.25
N GLU A 40 -12.78 6.14 -12.38
CA GLU A 40 -12.33 6.91 -13.54
C GLU A 40 -13.51 7.73 -14.13
N HIS A 41 -14.69 7.10 -14.28
CA HIS A 41 -15.88 7.76 -14.84
C HIS A 41 -16.53 8.77 -13.88
N ARG A 42 -16.31 8.68 -12.56
CA ARG A 42 -16.91 9.59 -11.57
C ARG A 42 -16.57 11.06 -11.83
N ARG A 43 -15.38 11.35 -12.36
CA ARG A 43 -14.97 12.73 -12.67
C ARG A 43 -15.76 13.34 -13.82
N GLU A 44 -16.29 12.51 -14.70
CA GLU A 44 -17.01 12.91 -15.92
C GLU A 44 -18.53 12.77 -15.77
N LYS A 45 -19.01 12.10 -14.71
CA LYS A 45 -20.43 11.84 -14.49
C LYS A 45 -21.18 13.06 -13.95
N THR A 46 -22.37 13.24 -14.52
CA THR A 46 -23.36 14.23 -14.09
C THR A 46 -24.34 13.69 -13.04
N SER A 47 -24.57 12.38 -13.03
CA SER A 47 -25.48 11.70 -12.10
C SER A 47 -24.76 11.10 -10.89
N PHE A 48 -25.38 11.16 -9.71
CA PHE A 48 -24.86 10.61 -8.46
C PHE A 48 -25.74 9.51 -7.87
N SER A 49 -25.10 8.52 -7.25
CA SER A 49 -25.77 7.41 -6.60
C SER A 49 -25.25 7.22 -5.18
N GLY A 50 -26.15 7.29 -4.21
CA GLY A 50 -25.89 6.90 -2.83
C GLY A 50 -26.33 5.48 -2.52
N PHE A 51 -25.70 4.85 -1.53
CA PHE A 51 -26.11 3.55 -1.00
C PHE A 51 -26.69 3.71 0.41
N MET A 52 -27.88 3.19 0.63
CA MET A 52 -28.54 3.20 1.94
C MET A 52 -28.29 1.88 2.67
N ILE A 53 -27.75 1.99 3.88
CA ILE A 53 -27.58 0.93 4.87
C ILE A 53 -28.72 1.06 5.88
N LEU A 54 -29.54 0.02 6.02
CA LEU A 54 -30.73 0.06 6.88
C LEU A 54 -30.99 -1.29 7.56
N PRO A 55 -31.58 -1.29 8.76
CA PRO A 55 -32.10 -2.52 9.34
C PRO A 55 -33.30 -3.04 8.52
N PHE A 56 -33.41 -4.35 8.34
CA PHE A 56 -34.50 -4.99 7.60
C PHE A 56 -35.82 -4.94 8.40
N ARG A 57 -36.50 -3.77 8.40
CA ARG A 57 -37.84 -3.61 8.99
C ARG A 57 -38.81 -2.83 8.08
N PRO A 58 -40.12 -3.16 8.09
CA PRO A 58 -41.10 -2.51 7.23
C PRO A 58 -41.23 -0.99 7.45
N ASN A 59 -41.26 -0.53 8.70
CA ASN A 59 -41.54 0.88 9.02
C ASN A 59 -40.45 1.84 8.51
N ILE A 60 -39.18 1.46 8.66
CA ILE A 60 -38.04 2.23 8.11
C ILE A 60 -38.08 2.26 6.58
N SER A 61 -38.56 1.20 5.93
CA SER A 61 -38.72 1.19 4.48
C SER A 61 -39.75 2.25 4.02
N VAL A 62 -40.80 2.49 4.81
CA VAL A 62 -41.80 3.52 4.51
C VAL A 62 -41.18 4.92 4.62
N PHE A 63 -40.41 5.21 5.68
CA PHE A 63 -39.68 6.47 5.81
C PHE A 63 -38.69 6.67 4.65
N TYR A 64 -37.97 5.62 4.28
CA TYR A 64 -37.07 5.63 3.12
C TYR A 64 -37.80 6.03 1.84
N ASP A 65 -38.92 5.37 1.51
CA ASP A 65 -39.63 5.57 0.24
C ASP A 65 -40.39 6.91 0.18
N LEU A 66 -40.99 7.35 1.30
CA LEU A 66 -41.84 8.53 1.35
C LEU A 66 -41.07 9.82 1.66
N CYS A 67 -39.99 9.76 2.44
CA CYS A 67 -39.27 10.93 2.93
C CYS A 67 -37.86 10.99 2.35
N LEU A 68 -36.98 10.06 2.74
CA LEU A 68 -35.54 10.18 2.48
C LEU A 68 -35.20 10.12 1.00
N LYS A 69 -35.74 9.15 0.25
CA LYS A 69 -35.45 8.98 -1.17
C LYS A 69 -35.87 10.20 -1.98
N ARG A 70 -37.06 10.74 -1.69
CA ARG A 70 -37.59 11.95 -2.37
C ARG A 70 -36.76 13.18 -2.03
N PHE A 71 -36.36 13.31 -0.77
CA PHE A 71 -35.51 14.40 -0.31
C PHE A 71 -34.16 14.38 -1.02
N VAL A 72 -33.48 13.24 -1.08
CA VAL A 72 -32.19 13.13 -1.77
C VAL A 72 -32.35 13.38 -3.28
N SER A 73 -33.43 12.89 -3.89
CA SER A 73 -33.72 13.21 -5.30
C SER A 73 -33.92 14.70 -5.57
N SER A 74 -34.33 15.50 -4.57
CA SER A 74 -34.42 16.96 -4.69
C SER A 74 -33.05 17.65 -4.79
N TYR A 75 -31.95 16.97 -4.43
CA TYR A 75 -30.58 17.45 -4.67
C TYR A 75 -30.16 17.30 -6.13
N GLY A 76 -30.95 16.62 -6.97
CA GLY A 76 -30.83 16.71 -8.42
C GLY A 76 -30.84 18.17 -8.88
N VAL A 77 -29.93 18.50 -9.81
CA VAL A 77 -29.79 19.82 -10.43
C VAL A 77 -30.08 19.67 -11.93
N THR A 78 -30.09 20.77 -12.69
CA THR A 78 -30.03 20.72 -14.17
C THR A 78 -28.90 19.81 -14.67
N ASP A 79 -27.83 19.72 -13.89
CA ASP A 79 -26.59 19.04 -14.25
C ASP A 79 -26.55 17.56 -13.80
N GLY A 80 -27.71 16.94 -13.55
CA GLY A 80 -27.89 15.49 -13.40
C GLY A 80 -28.64 15.01 -12.15
N PRO A 81 -29.22 13.80 -12.17
CA PRO A 81 -30.01 13.24 -11.07
C PRO A 81 -29.15 12.75 -9.90
N VAL A 82 -29.69 12.86 -8.68
CA VAL A 82 -29.16 12.22 -7.46
C VAL A 82 -30.15 11.16 -6.99
N GLY A 83 -29.67 9.94 -6.76
CA GLY A 83 -30.50 8.83 -6.29
C GLY A 83 -29.88 8.10 -5.11
N ILE A 84 -30.70 7.32 -4.40
CA ILE A 84 -30.24 6.35 -3.40
C ILE A 84 -30.84 4.98 -3.70
N ILE A 85 -30.05 3.93 -3.45
CA ILE A 85 -30.44 2.53 -3.59
C ILE A 85 -30.21 1.77 -2.29
N LYS A 86 -31.01 0.73 -2.03
CA LYS A 86 -30.81 -0.20 -0.91
C LYS A 86 -30.52 -1.62 -1.41
N ALA A 87 -29.93 -2.46 -0.54
CA ALA A 87 -29.44 -3.79 -0.91
C ALA A 87 -30.54 -4.73 -1.47
N ASP A 88 -31.77 -4.65 -0.96
CA ASP A 88 -32.92 -5.45 -1.40
C ASP A 88 -33.40 -5.11 -2.83
N GLN A 89 -33.04 -3.94 -3.37
CA GLN A 89 -33.35 -3.51 -4.74
C GLN A 89 -32.37 -4.10 -5.78
N VAL A 90 -31.31 -4.78 -5.34
CA VAL A 90 -30.30 -5.39 -6.21
C VAL A 90 -30.73 -6.81 -6.62
N ARG A 91 -31.34 -6.93 -7.80
CA ARG A 91 -31.86 -8.18 -8.38
C ARG A 91 -30.78 -9.08 -9.02
N LYS A 92 -29.67 -9.36 -8.32
CA LYS A 92 -28.61 -10.24 -8.82
C LYS A 92 -28.38 -11.47 -7.94
N THR A 93 -28.08 -12.58 -8.62
CA THR A 93 -27.63 -13.86 -8.05
C THR A 93 -26.11 -13.82 -7.86
N GLY A 94 -25.64 -13.95 -6.62
CA GLY A 94 -24.22 -13.91 -6.27
C GLY A 94 -23.99 -13.89 -4.76
N TYR A 95 -22.73 -13.94 -4.31
CA TYR A 95 -22.37 -13.78 -2.89
C TYR A 95 -22.83 -12.41 -2.39
N VAL A 96 -23.76 -12.41 -1.43
CA VAL A 96 -24.44 -11.21 -0.92
C VAL A 96 -23.42 -10.16 -0.49
N ILE A 97 -22.40 -10.57 0.28
CA ILE A 97 -21.40 -9.66 0.80
C ILE A 97 -20.56 -8.99 -0.30
N CYS A 98 -20.06 -9.76 -1.26
CA CYS A 98 -19.17 -9.22 -2.30
C CYS A 98 -19.92 -8.34 -3.30
N GLU A 99 -21.09 -8.77 -3.77
CA GLU A 99 -21.78 -8.10 -4.89
C GLU A 99 -22.81 -7.05 -4.43
N LYS A 100 -23.56 -7.32 -3.36
CA LYS A 100 -24.65 -6.43 -2.92
C LYS A 100 -24.19 -5.36 -1.93
N ILE A 101 -23.14 -5.65 -1.17
CA ILE A 101 -22.67 -4.78 -0.08
C ILE A 101 -21.33 -4.14 -0.43
N CYS A 102 -20.22 -4.90 -0.40
CA CYS A 102 -18.86 -4.37 -0.58
C CYS A 102 -18.68 -3.62 -1.89
N LYS A 103 -19.19 -4.20 -2.99
CA LYS A 103 -19.16 -3.54 -4.29
C LYS A 103 -20.01 -2.28 -4.32
N LYS A 104 -21.21 -2.28 -3.73
CA LYS A 104 -22.11 -1.12 -3.75
C LYS A 104 -21.66 0.03 -2.86
N ILE A 105 -21.11 -0.27 -1.69
CA ILE A 105 -20.45 0.73 -0.84
C ILE A 105 -19.28 1.38 -1.61
N GLN A 106 -18.49 0.59 -2.35
CA GLN A 106 -17.37 1.10 -3.12
C GLN A 106 -17.79 1.83 -4.41
N GLU A 107 -18.84 1.41 -5.11
CA GLU A 107 -19.30 2.03 -6.36
C GLU A 107 -20.09 3.32 -6.14
N SER A 108 -20.69 3.51 -4.96
CA SER A 108 -21.51 4.68 -4.67
C SER A 108 -20.66 5.93 -4.35
N ASP A 109 -21.22 7.10 -4.63
CA ASP A 109 -20.58 8.39 -4.34
C ASP A 109 -20.67 8.73 -2.85
N PHE A 110 -21.74 8.31 -2.18
CA PHE A 110 -21.91 8.47 -0.75
C PHE A 110 -22.73 7.32 -0.17
N VAL A 111 -22.74 7.22 1.16
CA VAL A 111 -23.48 6.23 1.92
C VAL A 111 -24.38 6.96 2.91
N ILE A 112 -25.62 6.50 3.07
CA ILE A 112 -26.48 6.90 4.17
C ILE A 112 -26.69 5.68 5.08
N ALA A 113 -26.52 5.84 6.38
CA ALA A 113 -26.69 4.75 7.35
C ALA A 113 -27.70 5.12 8.42
N ASP A 114 -28.72 4.27 8.62
CA ASP A 114 -29.67 4.39 9.72
C ASP A 114 -29.12 3.68 10.97
N ILE A 115 -28.73 4.45 11.99
CA ILE A 115 -28.13 3.96 13.24
C ILE A 115 -29.14 3.89 14.40
N SER A 116 -30.45 3.94 14.11
CA SER A 116 -31.49 4.03 15.15
C SER A 116 -31.49 2.83 16.09
N MET A 117 -31.17 1.65 15.57
CA MET A 117 -31.32 0.36 16.28
C MET A 117 -30.04 -0.46 16.28
N PRO A 118 -29.87 -1.35 17.27
CA PRO A 118 -28.72 -2.23 17.36
C PRO A 118 -28.78 -3.35 16.31
N ASN A 119 -28.15 -3.15 15.15
CA ASN A 119 -28.13 -4.13 14.07
C ASN A 119 -26.70 -4.42 13.61
N ALA A 120 -26.20 -5.64 13.85
CA ALA A 120 -24.83 -6.04 13.52
C ALA A 120 -24.46 -5.78 12.04
N ASN A 121 -25.38 -5.99 11.09
CA ASN A 121 -25.12 -5.76 9.67
C ASN A 121 -24.93 -4.28 9.36
N VAL A 122 -25.82 -3.42 9.89
CA VAL A 122 -25.73 -1.97 9.70
C VAL A 122 -24.38 -1.45 10.18
N PHE A 123 -23.95 -1.84 11.38
CA PHE A 123 -22.69 -1.38 11.95
C PHE A 123 -21.49 -1.97 11.21
N TYR A 124 -21.55 -3.23 10.77
CA TYR A 124 -20.52 -3.82 9.92
C TYR A 124 -20.33 -3.05 8.60
N GLU A 125 -21.42 -2.77 7.88
CA GLU A 125 -21.41 -2.02 6.63
C GLU A 125 -20.95 -0.57 6.82
N LEU A 126 -21.36 0.06 7.92
CA LEU A 126 -20.90 1.40 8.32
C LEU A 126 -19.39 1.39 8.60
N GLY A 127 -18.87 0.36 9.27
CA GLY A 127 -17.44 0.15 9.50
C GLY A 127 -16.65 -0.01 8.20
N LEU A 128 -17.18 -0.79 7.24
CA LEU A 128 -16.59 -0.94 5.91
C LEU A 128 -16.50 0.41 5.18
N ALA A 129 -17.60 1.17 5.17
CA ALA A 129 -17.67 2.49 4.55
C ALA A 129 -16.68 3.47 5.21
N TYR A 130 -16.62 3.49 6.54
CA TYR A 130 -15.70 4.36 7.28
C TYR A 130 -14.24 3.99 7.01
N GLY A 131 -13.91 2.70 7.00
CA GLY A 131 -12.54 2.21 6.78
C GLY A 131 -11.96 2.57 5.41
N ILE A 132 -12.79 2.57 4.35
CA ILE A 132 -12.34 3.02 3.03
C ILE A 132 -12.32 4.55 2.87
N GLY A 133 -12.85 5.32 3.82
CA GLY A 133 -13.00 6.78 3.70
C GLY A 133 -14.14 7.19 2.77
N GLN A 134 -15.21 6.41 2.75
CA GLN A 134 -16.45 6.75 2.06
C GLN A 134 -17.14 7.94 2.75
N LYS A 135 -18.04 8.60 2.02
CA LYS A 135 -18.71 9.84 2.43
C LYS A 135 -20.00 9.42 3.07
N ILE A 136 -20.12 9.58 4.37
CA ILE A 136 -21.19 8.93 5.14
C ILE A 136 -22.11 10.00 5.70
N VAL A 137 -23.42 9.78 5.58
CA VAL A 137 -24.45 10.54 6.29
C VAL A 137 -25.14 9.57 7.25
N THR A 138 -25.05 9.82 8.55
CA THR A 138 -25.76 9.02 9.55
C THR A 138 -27.10 9.66 9.89
N VAL A 139 -28.13 8.83 10.00
CA VAL A 139 -29.47 9.25 10.42
C VAL A 139 -29.96 8.36 11.55
N TYR A 140 -30.78 8.90 12.45
CA TYR A 140 -31.40 8.11 13.50
C TYR A 140 -32.78 8.67 13.87
N HIS A 141 -33.67 7.81 14.33
CA HIS A 141 -34.97 8.22 14.82
C HIS A 141 -34.85 8.81 16.24
N TYR A 142 -35.37 10.02 16.46
CA TYR A 142 -35.15 10.77 17.71
C TYR A 142 -35.69 10.08 18.97
N LYS A 143 -36.68 9.18 18.85
CA LYS A 143 -37.24 8.43 19.98
C LYS A 143 -36.42 7.19 20.36
N GLU A 144 -35.51 6.76 19.50
CA GLU A 144 -34.73 5.54 19.74
C GLU A 144 -33.50 5.87 20.58
N THR A 145 -33.48 5.36 21.81
CA THR A 145 -32.42 5.65 22.80
C THR A 145 -31.05 5.23 22.29
N PHE A 146 -30.95 4.04 21.71
CA PHE A 146 -29.73 3.50 21.12
C PHE A 146 -29.16 4.45 20.04
N GLY A 147 -29.99 4.94 19.11
CA GLY A 147 -29.56 5.88 18.08
C GLY A 147 -29.05 7.21 18.64
N VAL A 148 -29.72 7.75 19.66
CA VAL A 148 -29.27 8.98 20.37
C VAL A 148 -27.90 8.78 21.00
N GLU A 149 -27.68 7.64 21.63
CA GLU A 149 -26.44 7.29 22.31
C GLU A 149 -25.27 7.05 21.36
N ILE A 150 -25.48 6.26 20.31
CA ILE A 150 -24.47 6.04 19.26
C ILE A 150 -24.14 7.34 18.53
N SER A 151 -25.13 8.21 18.27
CA SER A 151 -24.85 9.50 17.65
C SER A 151 -23.91 10.37 18.49
N LYS A 152 -24.00 10.30 19.83
CA LYS A 152 -23.07 11.02 20.72
C LYS A 152 -21.67 10.41 20.63
N TYR A 153 -21.58 9.08 20.67
CA TYR A 153 -20.30 8.37 20.56
C TYR A 153 -19.58 8.68 19.22
N LEU A 154 -20.30 8.63 18.09
CA LEU A 154 -19.70 8.95 16.79
C LEU A 154 -19.32 10.43 16.64
N SER A 155 -19.90 11.34 17.42
CA SER A 155 -19.56 12.76 17.37
C SER A 155 -18.12 13.06 17.81
N GLU A 156 -17.52 12.19 18.64
CA GLU A 156 -16.10 12.24 19.01
C GLU A 156 -15.17 12.02 17.80
N ALA A 157 -15.67 11.31 16.78
CA ALA A 157 -15.00 11.09 15.51
C ALA A 157 -15.34 12.18 14.46
N GLY A 158 -15.99 13.26 14.87
CA GLY A 158 -16.46 14.33 14.00
C GLY A 158 -17.72 13.99 13.19
N CYS A 159 -18.43 12.91 13.53
CA CYS A 159 -19.68 12.55 12.85
C CYS A 159 -20.85 13.38 13.37
N LYS A 160 -21.53 14.11 12.48
CA LYS A 160 -22.80 14.78 12.79
C LYS A 160 -23.94 13.93 12.23
N SER A 161 -24.72 13.30 13.10
CA SER A 161 -25.90 12.52 12.69
C SER A 161 -27.17 13.38 12.67
N TYR A 162 -28.09 13.09 11.75
CA TYR A 162 -29.38 13.75 11.68
C TYR A 162 -30.47 12.97 12.41
N ALA A 163 -31.18 13.64 13.33
CA ALA A 163 -32.33 13.10 14.03
C ALA A 163 -33.59 13.29 13.19
N TYR A 164 -34.18 12.22 12.68
CA TYR A 164 -35.46 12.28 11.95
C TYR A 164 -36.64 11.95 12.85
N GLU A 165 -37.80 12.50 12.51
CA GLU A 165 -39.10 12.23 13.13
C GLU A 165 -39.97 11.41 12.17
N ASP A 166 -40.65 10.36 12.67
CA ASP A 166 -41.71 9.59 12.01
C ASP A 166 -41.82 9.77 10.47
N LEU A 167 -42.93 10.24 9.90
CA LEU A 167 -43.09 10.47 8.45
C LEU A 167 -43.07 11.97 8.10
N LYS A 168 -42.28 12.75 8.84
CA LYS A 168 -42.17 14.19 8.60
C LYS A 168 -41.32 14.45 7.34
N PRO A 169 -41.81 15.24 6.36
CA PRO A 169 -41.00 15.59 5.19
C PRO A 169 -39.68 16.26 5.57
N LEU A 170 -38.60 15.83 4.93
CA LEU A 170 -37.28 16.42 5.10
C LEU A 170 -37.14 17.67 4.23
N MET A 171 -36.51 18.70 4.77
CA MET A 171 -36.37 20.01 4.16
C MET A 171 -34.91 20.47 4.23
N MET A 172 -34.39 21.09 3.15
CA MET A 172 -32.97 21.45 3.04
C MET A 172 -32.54 22.46 4.10
N GLU A 173 -33.46 23.29 4.58
CA GLU A 173 -33.23 24.30 5.61
C GLU A 173 -32.90 23.66 6.96
N HIS A 174 -33.42 22.45 7.23
CA HIS A 174 -33.22 21.73 8.48
C HIS A 174 -32.19 20.60 8.35
N PHE A 175 -32.05 20.04 7.15
CA PHE A 175 -31.13 18.93 6.86
C PHE A 175 -30.26 19.18 5.61
N PRO A 176 -29.38 20.19 5.63
CA PRO A 176 -28.41 20.41 4.56
C PRO A 176 -27.38 19.27 4.53
N LEU A 177 -27.43 18.38 3.54
CA LEU A 177 -26.64 17.15 3.51
C LEU A 177 -25.14 17.42 3.58
N SER A 178 -24.65 18.52 2.99
CA SER A 178 -23.24 18.91 3.00
C SER A 178 -22.67 19.01 4.43
N ASN A 179 -23.51 19.38 5.41
CA ASN A 179 -23.16 19.56 6.81
C ASN A 179 -23.15 18.26 7.61
N TYR A 180 -23.68 17.16 7.05
CA TYR A 180 -23.77 15.85 7.69
C TYR A 180 -22.88 14.81 7.02
N VAL A 181 -22.08 15.21 6.01
CA VAL A 181 -21.09 14.32 5.40
C VAL A 181 -19.93 14.11 6.38
N TRP A 182 -19.94 12.95 7.04
CA TRP A 182 -18.83 12.45 7.83
C TRP A 182 -17.72 11.92 6.91
N GLN A 183 -16.50 12.42 7.14
CA GLN A 183 -15.29 12.02 6.43
C GLN A 183 -14.20 11.68 7.44
N ARG A 184 -13.47 10.59 7.18
CA ARG A 184 -12.34 10.18 8.01
C ARG A 184 -11.15 11.12 7.77
N ASN A 185 -10.61 11.69 8.83
CA ASN A 185 -9.34 12.43 8.75
C ASN A 185 -8.20 11.44 8.44
N THR A 186 -7.51 11.66 7.31
CA THR A 186 -6.44 10.78 6.80
C THR A 186 -5.10 10.94 7.54
N SER A 187 -5.03 11.79 8.57
CA SER A 187 -3.79 12.37 9.08
C SER A 187 -2.99 11.54 10.09
N VAL A 188 -3.42 10.33 10.44
CA VAL A 188 -2.68 9.54 11.44
C VAL A 188 -1.88 8.43 10.76
N SER A 189 -0.62 8.73 10.43
CA SER A 189 0.37 7.68 10.24
C SER A 189 0.90 7.31 11.62
N VAL A 190 0.28 6.31 12.25
CA VAL A 190 0.83 5.77 13.47
C VAL A 190 1.91 4.75 13.12
N GLU A 191 3.04 4.80 13.82
CA GLU A 191 4.03 3.73 13.75
C GLU A 191 3.38 2.45 14.29
N SER A 192 3.30 1.41 13.44
CA SER A 192 2.71 0.14 13.84
C SER A 192 3.63 -0.54 14.86
N MET A 193 3.07 -0.85 16.01
CA MET A 193 3.70 -1.68 17.03
C MET A 193 3.20 -3.12 16.84
N PRO A 194 4.09 -4.13 16.87
CA PRO A 194 3.66 -5.52 16.75
C PRO A 194 2.97 -5.97 18.04
N THR A 195 1.70 -5.60 18.19
CA THR A 195 0.86 -6.01 19.33
C THR A 195 -0.36 -6.76 18.83
N THR A 196 -0.74 -7.80 19.56
CA THR A 196 -2.05 -8.42 19.46
C THR A 196 -3.02 -7.60 20.30
N LEU A 197 -4.03 -7.00 19.67
CA LEU A 197 -5.06 -6.22 20.36
C LEU A 197 -6.28 -7.10 20.62
N LEU A 198 -6.81 -7.09 21.83
CA LEU A 198 -8.06 -7.77 22.18
C LEU A 198 -9.15 -6.74 22.41
N ILE A 199 -10.24 -6.84 21.64
CA ILE A 199 -11.43 -6.02 21.81
C ILE A 199 -12.55 -6.92 22.35
N ASP A 200 -12.83 -6.79 23.64
CA ASP A 200 -13.91 -7.48 24.35
C ASP A 200 -14.69 -6.47 25.21
N ASN A 201 -15.99 -6.75 25.40
CA ASN A 201 -16.87 -6.16 26.40
C ASN A 201 -16.69 -4.64 26.66
N LEU A 202 -16.70 -3.84 25.59
CA LEU A 202 -16.65 -2.39 25.65
C LEU A 202 -17.97 -1.81 26.18
N ASN A 203 -17.88 -0.84 27.08
CA ASN A 203 -19.02 -0.11 27.62
C ASN A 203 -19.49 0.94 26.60
N PHE A 204 -20.18 0.50 25.55
CA PHE A 204 -20.80 1.42 24.60
C PHE A 204 -22.11 2.00 25.18
N PRO A 205 -22.44 3.26 24.86
CA PRO A 205 -23.70 3.86 25.28
C PRO A 205 -24.90 3.12 24.61
N GLY A 206 -25.98 2.92 25.36
CA GLY A 206 -27.12 2.07 24.98
C GLY A 206 -27.03 0.59 25.35
N GLY A 207 -25.99 0.20 26.10
CA GLY A 207 -25.78 -1.16 26.60
C GLY A 207 -26.71 -1.62 27.73
N SER A 208 -27.70 -0.84 28.17
CA SER A 208 -28.76 -1.35 29.05
C SER A 208 -29.81 -2.10 28.22
N PHE A 209 -29.41 -3.24 27.65
CA PHE A 209 -30.37 -4.23 27.19
C PHE A 209 -30.92 -4.91 28.44
N ASN A 210 -32.02 -4.40 28.99
CA ASN A 210 -32.77 -4.97 30.11
C ASN A 210 -31.90 -5.71 31.15
N SER A 211 -31.28 -4.95 32.05
CA SER A 211 -30.95 -5.48 33.39
C SER A 211 -32.21 -5.64 34.26
N SER A 212 -33.41 -5.73 33.67
CA SER A 212 -34.65 -6.14 34.34
C SER A 212 -34.75 -7.67 34.35
N ALA A 213 -33.71 -8.26 34.92
CA ALA A 213 -33.58 -9.58 35.51
C ALA A 213 -32.11 -9.49 36.02
N GLU A 214 -31.80 -9.34 37.31
CA GLU A 214 -32.16 -10.29 38.38
C GLU A 214 -32.62 -11.67 37.89
N ASP A 215 -32.13 -12.12 36.73
CA ASP A 215 -31.96 -13.53 36.49
C ASP A 215 -30.63 -13.76 37.16
N HIS A 216 -30.75 -14.22 38.39
CA HIS A 216 -29.80 -15.10 39.00
C HIS A 216 -28.90 -15.76 37.93
N GLN A 217 -27.76 -15.14 37.65
CA GLN A 217 -26.51 -15.82 37.97
C GLN A 217 -26.68 -16.25 39.44
N LYS A 218 -27.41 -17.37 39.64
CA LYS A 218 -26.76 -18.49 40.27
C LYS A 218 -25.47 -18.61 39.48
N ASP A 219 -24.46 -17.90 39.96
CA ASP A 219 -23.23 -18.54 40.38
C ASP A 219 -23.34 -20.05 40.16
N ASP A 220 -23.14 -20.46 38.91
CA ASP A 220 -22.29 -21.60 38.64
C ASP A 220 -20.86 -21.16 39.04
N THR A 221 -20.68 -20.78 40.31
CA THR A 221 -19.44 -20.89 41.08
C THR A 221 -19.18 -22.37 41.35
N PHE A 222 -19.32 -23.19 40.33
CA PHE A 222 -18.94 -24.60 40.31
C PHE A 222 -17.79 -24.77 39.31
N GLY A 223 -16.79 -23.91 39.43
CA GLY A 223 -15.53 -24.03 38.73
C GLY A 223 -14.42 -23.45 39.60
N ASP A 224 -13.34 -24.21 39.78
CA ASP A 224 -12.18 -23.79 40.59
C ASP A 224 -11.46 -22.56 40.01
N ILE A 225 -11.70 -22.22 38.73
CA ILE A 225 -11.04 -21.14 37.98
C ILE A 225 -12.05 -20.37 37.10
N SER A 226 -11.93 -19.04 37.07
CA SER A 226 -12.72 -18.17 36.17
C SER A 226 -12.21 -18.23 34.73
N LEU A 227 -13.02 -18.73 33.81
CA LEU A 227 -12.71 -18.90 32.38
C LEU A 227 -13.40 -17.83 31.51
N SER A 228 -13.06 -16.55 31.72
CA SER A 228 -13.60 -15.46 30.89
C SER A 228 -13.13 -15.57 29.43
N PHE A 229 -13.88 -15.00 28.48
CA PHE A 229 -13.47 -14.94 27.07
C PHE A 229 -12.08 -14.31 26.93
N ALA A 230 -11.87 -13.14 27.52
CA ALA A 230 -10.60 -12.42 27.45
C ALA A 230 -9.43 -13.23 28.02
N SER A 231 -9.62 -13.89 29.17
CA SER A 231 -8.58 -14.74 29.79
C SER A 231 -8.22 -15.94 28.92
N ASN A 232 -9.21 -16.60 28.30
CA ASN A 232 -8.95 -17.74 27.41
C ASN A 232 -8.23 -17.31 26.14
N VAL A 233 -8.65 -16.22 25.51
CA VAL A 233 -7.99 -15.68 24.31
C VAL A 233 -6.55 -15.25 24.63
N ALA A 234 -6.32 -14.54 25.74
CA ALA A 234 -4.97 -14.12 26.13
C ALA A 234 -4.06 -15.32 26.38
N ALA A 235 -4.54 -16.38 27.05
CA ALA A 235 -3.80 -17.60 27.25
C ALA A 235 -3.50 -18.33 25.93
N ALA A 236 -4.50 -18.47 25.06
CA ALA A 236 -4.37 -19.09 23.74
C ALA A 236 -3.32 -18.37 22.87
N VAL A 237 -3.36 -17.03 22.82
CA VAL A 237 -2.36 -16.22 22.10
C VAL A 237 -0.96 -16.43 22.68
N GLY A 238 -0.83 -16.43 24.02
CA GLY A 238 0.45 -16.63 24.68
C GLY A 238 1.08 -17.98 24.33
N VAL A 239 0.31 -19.05 24.40
CA VAL A 239 0.75 -20.42 24.05
C VAL A 239 1.09 -20.51 22.56
N ALA A 240 0.22 -20.00 21.69
CA ALA A 240 0.43 -20.00 20.25
C ALA A 240 1.77 -19.33 19.85
N ILE A 241 2.03 -18.13 20.36
CA ILE A 241 3.26 -17.39 20.03
C ILE A 241 4.50 -18.10 20.58
N ASP A 242 4.40 -18.81 21.71
CA ASP A 242 5.52 -19.57 22.28
C ASP A 242 5.88 -20.78 21.42
N ASN A 243 4.87 -21.50 20.94
CA ASN A 243 5.04 -22.63 20.02
C ASN A 243 5.66 -22.16 18.71
N ILE A 244 5.07 -21.13 18.09
CA ILE A 244 5.55 -20.53 16.84
C ILE A 244 6.99 -20.03 16.99
N SER A 245 7.30 -19.32 18.08
CA SER A 245 8.66 -18.81 18.33
C SER A 245 9.68 -19.92 18.53
N THR A 246 9.27 -21.07 19.08
CA THR A 246 10.13 -22.25 19.24
C THR A 246 10.40 -22.91 17.89
N GLU A 247 9.38 -23.05 17.05
CA GLU A 247 9.50 -23.60 15.69
C GLU A 247 10.42 -22.75 14.81
N ILE A 248 10.24 -21.42 14.87
CA ILE A 248 11.09 -20.44 14.18
C ILE A 248 12.57 -20.60 14.61
N LYS A 249 12.84 -20.59 15.92
CA LYS A 249 14.22 -20.73 16.44
C LYS A 249 14.83 -22.10 16.15
N GLY A 250 14.00 -23.13 16.08
CA GLY A 250 14.41 -24.49 15.73
C GLY A 250 14.77 -24.68 14.26
N ASN A 251 14.59 -23.66 13.40
CA ASN A 251 14.66 -23.76 11.94
C ASN A 251 13.79 -24.91 11.40
N GLN A 252 12.64 -25.16 12.04
CA GLN A 252 11.72 -26.24 11.66
C GLN A 252 10.74 -25.80 10.56
N LEU A 253 10.70 -24.50 10.26
CA LEU A 253 9.85 -23.93 9.23
C LEU A 253 10.36 -24.22 7.81
N SER A 254 9.41 -24.42 6.90
CA SER A 254 9.69 -24.52 5.45
C SER A 254 10.14 -23.20 4.83
N ILE A 255 9.80 -22.06 5.45
CA ILE A 255 10.14 -20.71 4.99
C ILE A 255 10.90 -19.98 6.10
N LYS A 256 12.05 -19.40 5.75
CA LYS A 256 12.90 -18.67 6.69
C LYS A 256 12.37 -17.25 6.92
N ILE A 257 12.06 -16.94 8.17
CA ILE A 257 11.78 -15.57 8.62
C ILE A 257 13.11 -14.86 8.91
N PRO A 258 13.33 -13.63 8.45
CA PRO A 258 14.52 -12.85 8.80
C PRO A 258 14.66 -12.63 10.32
N ASP A 259 15.86 -12.88 10.86
CA ASP A 259 16.14 -12.82 12.31
C ASP A 259 15.79 -11.45 12.95
N THR A 260 15.78 -10.37 12.16
CA THR A 260 15.40 -9.03 12.64
C THR A 260 13.96 -8.93 13.15
N TYR A 261 13.11 -9.90 12.80
CA TYR A 261 11.70 -9.93 13.17
C TYR A 261 11.40 -10.77 14.41
N TYR A 262 12.33 -11.59 14.90
CA TYR A 262 12.08 -12.41 16.09
C TYR A 262 11.73 -11.61 17.33
N PRO A 263 12.39 -10.48 17.66
CA PRO A 263 11.97 -9.66 18.79
C PRO A 263 10.53 -9.17 18.66
N LEU A 264 10.14 -8.75 17.45
CA LEU A 264 8.82 -8.21 17.14
C LEU A 264 7.73 -9.30 17.24
N ILE A 265 8.01 -10.53 16.79
CA ILE A 265 7.09 -11.66 16.92
C ILE A 265 6.87 -12.03 18.40
N ASN A 266 7.93 -11.99 19.22
CA ASN A 266 7.81 -12.29 20.65
C ASN A 266 6.93 -11.27 21.40
N GLU A 267 6.86 -10.02 20.94
CA GLU A 267 5.98 -8.98 21.52
C GLU A 267 4.47 -9.30 21.31
N LEU A 268 4.13 -10.18 20.36
CA LEU A 268 2.75 -10.60 20.10
C LEU A 268 2.18 -11.53 21.19
N ARG A 269 3.03 -12.08 22.06
CA ARG A 269 2.67 -13.03 23.13
C ARG A 269 1.62 -12.46 24.08
N THR A 270 1.60 -11.14 24.28
CA THR A 270 0.65 -10.49 25.19
C THR A 270 -0.47 -9.83 24.40
N ALA A 271 -1.65 -10.45 24.41
CA ALA A 271 -2.87 -9.83 23.92
C ALA A 271 -3.25 -8.65 24.83
N LYS A 272 -3.16 -7.42 24.32
CA LYS A 272 -3.50 -6.20 25.06
C LYS A 272 -4.99 -5.93 24.94
N GLU A 273 -5.71 -6.01 26.05
CA GLU A 273 -7.14 -5.70 26.09
C GLU A 273 -7.38 -4.19 25.97
N VAL A 274 -8.38 -3.80 25.18
CA VAL A 274 -8.87 -2.43 25.12
C VAL A 274 -9.64 -2.12 26.41
N GLN A 275 -9.36 -0.96 27.02
CA GLN A 275 -10.08 -0.49 28.19
C GLN A 275 -11.57 -0.35 27.90
N LYS A 276 -12.42 -0.73 28.86
CA LYS A 276 -13.88 -0.77 28.67
C LYS A 276 -14.49 0.59 28.34
N ASP A 277 -13.90 1.66 28.83
CA ASP A 277 -14.30 3.06 28.65
C ASP A 277 -13.51 3.78 27.54
N ALA A 278 -12.75 3.04 26.71
CA ALA A 278 -12.02 3.61 25.60
C ALA A 278 -12.96 4.32 24.62
N ASN A 279 -12.59 5.54 24.25
CA ASN A 279 -13.37 6.37 23.32
C ASN A 279 -13.12 5.94 21.86
N PHE A 280 -13.85 6.54 20.90
CA PHE A 280 -13.72 6.17 19.50
C PHE A 280 -12.29 6.30 18.95
N ASN A 281 -11.62 7.40 19.26
CA ASN A 281 -10.29 7.71 18.75
C ASN A 281 -9.23 6.80 19.37
N ASP A 282 -9.36 6.45 20.65
CA ASP A 282 -8.44 5.52 21.32
C ASP A 282 -8.49 4.13 20.69
N ILE A 283 -9.68 3.63 20.37
CA ILE A 283 -9.85 2.32 19.73
C ILE A 283 -9.28 2.36 18.30
N LEU A 284 -9.58 3.42 17.55
CA LEU A 284 -9.06 3.62 16.20
C LEU A 284 -7.52 3.63 16.19
N GLU A 285 -6.91 4.36 17.11
CA GLU A 285 -5.45 4.45 17.23
C GLU A 285 -4.85 3.08 17.57
N LYS A 286 -5.39 2.36 18.56
CA LYS A 286 -4.91 1.03 18.95
C LYS A 286 -5.03 0.01 17.82
N ILE A 287 -6.13 0.02 17.06
CA ILE A 287 -6.29 -0.83 15.88
C ILE A 287 -5.25 -0.47 14.82
N GLU A 288 -5.03 0.81 14.56
CA GLU A 288 -4.05 1.24 13.56
C GLU A 288 -2.61 0.88 13.95
N GLN A 289 -2.29 0.89 15.24
CA GLN A 289 -0.99 0.46 15.77
C GLN A 289 -0.79 -1.06 15.70
N SER A 290 -1.83 -1.84 15.99
CA SER A 290 -1.75 -3.29 16.17
C SER A 290 -1.32 -4.07 14.91
N PHE A 291 -0.63 -5.19 15.12
CA PHE A 291 -0.38 -6.19 14.07
C PHE A 291 -1.67 -6.93 13.74
N CYS A 292 -2.36 -7.43 14.76
CA CYS A 292 -3.59 -8.19 14.64
C CYS A 292 -4.59 -7.77 15.73
N ALA A 293 -5.86 -7.65 15.36
CA ALA A 293 -6.96 -7.42 16.30
C ALA A 293 -7.80 -8.69 16.45
N ILE A 294 -8.04 -9.13 17.69
CA ILE A 294 -9.00 -10.18 18.02
C ILE A 294 -10.26 -9.49 18.52
N ILE A 295 -11.38 -9.70 17.83
CA ILE A 295 -12.64 -9.00 18.10
C ILE A 295 -13.70 -10.03 18.48
N ARG A 296 -14.25 -9.87 19.68
CA ARG A 296 -15.41 -10.67 20.09
C ARG A 296 -16.62 -10.34 19.24
N THR A 297 -17.27 -11.37 18.70
CA THR A 297 -18.53 -11.26 17.96
C THR A 297 -19.57 -12.21 18.53
N GLY A 298 -20.85 -11.95 18.26
CA GLY A 298 -21.98 -12.79 18.65
C GLY A 298 -22.16 -13.01 20.16
N GLY A 299 -23.23 -13.72 20.51
CA GLY A 299 -23.69 -13.88 21.89
C GLY A 299 -24.56 -12.70 22.36
N LYS A 300 -25.43 -12.97 23.35
CA LYS A 300 -26.53 -12.08 23.77
C LYS A 300 -26.12 -10.67 24.22
N ASN A 301 -24.85 -10.48 24.59
CA ASN A 301 -24.33 -9.21 25.13
C ASN A 301 -23.32 -8.51 24.19
N CYS A 302 -23.20 -8.94 22.92
CA CYS A 302 -22.27 -8.32 21.99
C CYS A 302 -22.84 -7.01 21.44
N ASN A 303 -22.14 -5.90 21.70
CA ASN A 303 -22.57 -4.61 21.18
C ASN A 303 -22.35 -4.51 19.65
N PRO A 304 -23.31 -3.96 18.87
CA PRO A 304 -23.16 -3.78 17.41
C PRO A 304 -21.89 -3.03 16.97
N MET A 305 -21.33 -2.15 17.80
CA MET A 305 -20.07 -1.46 17.52
C MET A 305 -18.87 -2.40 17.37
N MET A 306 -18.93 -3.62 17.91
CA MET A 306 -17.91 -4.65 17.64
C MET A 306 -17.84 -4.98 16.15
N TYR A 307 -19.00 -5.02 15.48
CA TYR A 307 -19.09 -5.26 14.04
C TYR A 307 -18.63 -4.05 13.23
N PHE A 308 -18.82 -2.82 13.73
CA PHE A 308 -18.23 -1.63 13.12
C PHE A 308 -16.70 -1.73 13.07
N TRP A 309 -16.05 -2.10 14.18
CA TRP A 309 -14.60 -2.26 14.20
C TRP A 309 -14.12 -3.44 13.35
N LEU A 310 -14.89 -4.54 13.29
CA LEU A 310 -14.61 -5.64 12.36
C LEU A 310 -14.67 -5.18 10.90
N GLY A 311 -15.73 -4.47 10.52
CA GLY A 311 -15.90 -3.88 9.18
C GLY A 311 -14.78 -2.89 8.85
N TYR A 312 -14.37 -2.07 9.82
CA TYR A 312 -13.22 -1.18 9.69
C TYR A 312 -11.93 -1.96 9.37
N CYS A 313 -11.59 -2.97 10.18
CA CYS A 313 -10.39 -3.79 9.97
C CYS A 313 -10.39 -4.45 8.59
N HIS A 314 -11.52 -5.03 8.18
CA HIS A 314 -11.67 -5.62 6.85
C HIS A 314 -11.50 -4.61 5.71
N ALA A 315 -12.08 -3.41 5.82
CA ALA A 315 -11.93 -2.36 4.82
C ALA A 315 -10.48 -1.84 4.72
N ARG A 316 -9.78 -1.74 5.85
CA ARG A 316 -8.37 -1.33 5.91
C ARG A 316 -7.40 -2.46 5.50
N GLY A 317 -7.88 -3.70 5.43
CA GLY A 317 -7.06 -4.87 5.18
C GLY A 317 -6.06 -5.11 6.32
N LYS A 318 -6.51 -4.94 7.57
CA LYS A 318 -5.79 -5.27 8.81
C LYS A 318 -5.97 -6.75 9.13
N ASN A 319 -5.00 -7.36 9.79
CA ASN A 319 -5.19 -8.71 10.33
C ASN A 319 -6.20 -8.64 11.46
N VAL A 320 -7.27 -9.43 11.34
CA VAL A 320 -8.34 -9.47 12.33
C VAL A 320 -8.87 -10.89 12.44
N ILE A 321 -9.09 -11.34 13.69
CA ILE A 321 -9.65 -12.64 14.03
C ILE A 321 -11.00 -12.38 14.74
N PRO A 322 -12.14 -12.50 14.02
CA PRO A 322 -13.44 -12.44 14.65
C PRO A 322 -13.72 -13.78 15.36
N ILE A 323 -13.92 -13.74 16.67
CA ILE A 323 -14.25 -14.95 17.46
C ILE A 323 -15.69 -14.84 17.94
N THR A 324 -16.54 -15.75 17.48
CA THR A 324 -17.95 -15.75 17.86
C THR A 324 -18.20 -16.57 19.12
N THR A 325 -18.74 -15.94 20.17
CA THR A 325 -19.08 -16.64 21.40
C THR A 325 -20.42 -17.37 21.29
N ILE A 326 -20.42 -18.67 21.60
CA ILE A 326 -21.60 -19.56 21.60
C ILE A 326 -21.72 -20.27 22.96
N ALA A 327 -22.94 -20.63 23.37
CA ALA A 327 -23.13 -21.32 24.65
C ALA A 327 -22.80 -22.82 24.56
N ARG A 328 -23.02 -23.44 23.40
CA ARG A 328 -22.62 -24.83 23.09
C ARG A 328 -22.32 -24.97 21.60
N GLU A 329 -21.43 -25.90 21.25
CA GLU A 329 -21.24 -26.34 19.85
C GLU A 329 -22.57 -26.76 19.18
N GLY A 330 -22.75 -26.31 17.93
CA GLY A 330 -23.93 -26.63 17.11
C GLY A 330 -25.16 -25.75 17.35
N GLU A 331 -25.10 -24.78 18.27
CA GLU A 331 -26.18 -23.82 18.48
C GLU A 331 -26.23 -22.77 17.37
N ALA A 332 -27.44 -22.38 16.96
CA ALA A 332 -27.63 -21.31 15.99
C ALA A 332 -27.24 -19.95 16.62
N ILE A 333 -26.46 -19.16 15.89
CA ILE A 333 -26.08 -17.81 16.33
C ILE A 333 -27.17 -16.85 15.84
N ASP A 334 -28.04 -16.40 16.76
CA ASP A 334 -29.20 -15.57 16.42
C ASP A 334 -28.84 -14.17 15.89
N ASP A 335 -27.66 -13.64 16.26
CA ASP A 335 -27.26 -12.24 16.00
C ASP A 335 -25.96 -12.08 15.18
N LEU A 336 -25.62 -13.05 14.33
CA LEU A 336 -24.45 -12.89 13.45
C LEU A 336 -24.80 -11.93 12.30
N ALA A 337 -23.93 -10.95 12.03
CA ALA A 337 -24.00 -10.24 10.76
C ALA A 337 -23.91 -11.27 9.61
N PHE A 338 -24.74 -11.15 8.57
CA PHE A 338 -24.82 -12.15 7.51
C PHE A 338 -23.45 -12.30 6.82
N ASP A 339 -23.07 -13.55 6.59
CA ASP A 339 -21.92 -13.91 5.73
C ASP A 339 -20.56 -13.27 6.14
N ILE A 340 -20.37 -12.93 7.42
CA ILE A 340 -19.08 -12.45 7.98
C ILE A 340 -18.06 -13.57 8.22
N ARG A 341 -18.26 -14.75 7.62
CA ARG A 341 -17.28 -15.86 7.62
C ARG A 341 -16.08 -15.48 6.76
N ALA A 342 -15.38 -14.46 7.23
CA ALA A 342 -14.11 -13.99 6.72
C ALA A 342 -13.05 -15.07 6.96
N LEU A 343 -11.89 -14.90 6.33
CA LEU A 343 -10.83 -15.90 6.25
C LEU A 343 -10.42 -16.51 7.60
N TRP A 344 -10.55 -15.76 8.70
CA TRP A 344 -10.04 -16.09 10.04
C TRP A 344 -11.14 -16.19 11.11
N HIS A 345 -12.39 -16.43 10.71
CA HIS A 345 -13.49 -16.55 11.66
C HIS A 345 -13.39 -17.83 12.49
N MET A 346 -13.60 -17.70 13.81
CA MET A 346 -13.55 -18.79 14.78
C MET A 346 -14.80 -18.79 15.66
N THR A 347 -15.04 -19.90 16.34
CA THR A 347 -16.10 -20.03 17.35
C THR A 347 -15.53 -20.39 18.71
N PHE A 348 -16.04 -19.75 19.77
CA PHE A 348 -15.66 -20.02 21.14
C PHE A 348 -16.86 -20.55 21.93
N SER A 349 -16.80 -21.82 22.32
CA SER A 349 -17.80 -22.47 23.17
C SER A 349 -17.51 -22.20 24.64
N LEU A 350 -18.43 -21.55 25.35
CA LEU A 350 -18.30 -21.30 26.78
C LEU A 350 -18.20 -22.59 27.61
N LYS A 351 -18.73 -23.71 27.09
CA LYS A 351 -18.72 -25.02 27.77
C LYS A 351 -17.51 -25.88 27.41
N ASP A 352 -16.81 -25.56 26.34
CA ASP A 352 -15.62 -26.27 25.90
C ASP A 352 -14.62 -25.28 25.28
N PRO A 353 -13.79 -24.62 26.10
CA PRO A 353 -12.83 -23.64 25.62
C PRO A 353 -11.57 -24.29 25.01
N SER A 354 -11.45 -25.63 25.03
CA SER A 354 -10.18 -26.32 24.79
C SER A 354 -9.69 -26.24 23.34
N SER A 355 -10.60 -26.12 22.37
CA SER A 355 -10.29 -26.03 20.93
C SER A 355 -9.70 -24.69 20.49
N LEU A 356 -9.93 -23.62 21.28
CA LEU A 356 -9.55 -22.25 20.89
C LEU A 356 -8.05 -22.11 20.67
N ALA A 357 -7.23 -22.76 21.50
CA ALA A 357 -5.78 -22.62 21.46
C ALA A 357 -5.19 -23.08 20.12
N SER A 358 -5.61 -24.25 19.62
CA SER A 358 -5.12 -24.79 18.35
C SER A 358 -5.55 -23.95 17.15
N GLU A 359 -6.78 -23.44 17.15
CA GLU A 359 -7.28 -22.59 16.04
C GLU A 359 -6.56 -21.24 15.99
N VAL A 360 -6.33 -20.63 17.16
CA VAL A 360 -5.56 -19.39 17.30
C VAL A 360 -4.10 -19.61 16.86
N GLU A 361 -3.49 -20.73 17.25
CA GLU A 361 -2.13 -21.08 16.84
C GLU A 361 -2.01 -21.22 15.32
N GLU A 362 -2.87 -22.02 14.68
CA GLU A 362 -2.84 -22.22 13.23
C GLU A 362 -3.00 -20.89 12.48
N THR A 363 -3.94 -20.05 12.92
CA THR A 363 -4.22 -18.77 12.29
C THR A 363 -3.08 -17.77 12.46
N LEU A 364 -2.57 -17.60 13.68
CA LEU A 364 -1.44 -16.70 13.93
C LEU A 364 -0.17 -17.19 13.21
N HIS A 365 0.05 -18.51 13.14
CA HIS A 365 1.16 -19.09 12.40
C HIS A 365 1.09 -18.71 10.91
N GLN A 366 -0.07 -18.87 10.27
CA GLN A 366 -0.26 -18.49 8.86
C GLN A 366 -0.07 -16.97 8.65
N MET A 367 -0.62 -16.13 9.53
CA MET A 367 -0.44 -14.67 9.46
C MET A 367 1.03 -14.26 9.60
N ILE A 368 1.73 -14.83 10.59
CA ILE A 368 3.13 -14.51 10.88
C ILE A 368 4.02 -14.91 9.70
N LEU A 369 3.84 -16.12 9.16
CA LEU A 369 4.58 -16.55 7.97
C LEU A 369 4.29 -15.69 6.75
N SER A 370 3.03 -15.32 6.54
CA SER A 370 2.65 -14.49 5.39
C SER A 370 3.21 -13.06 5.47
N ASP A 371 3.33 -12.49 6.65
CA ASP A 371 3.66 -11.07 6.79
C ASP A 371 5.11 -10.82 7.20
N PHE A 372 5.71 -11.63 8.09
CA PHE A 372 7.08 -11.40 8.59
C PHE A 372 8.18 -11.93 7.67
N THR A 373 7.85 -12.72 6.65
CA THR A 373 8.82 -13.16 5.63
C THR A 373 9.28 -12.01 4.74
N GLU A 374 8.45 -10.98 4.56
CA GLU A 374 8.71 -9.83 3.70
C GLU A 374 8.05 -8.52 4.16
N TRP A 375 8.02 -8.32 5.46
CA TRP A 375 7.29 -7.25 6.12
C TRP A 375 7.64 -5.85 5.61
N SER A 376 8.93 -5.49 5.65
CA SER A 376 9.39 -4.16 5.28
C SER A 376 9.30 -3.95 3.77
N ARG A 377 9.53 -5.00 2.98
CA ARG A 377 9.39 -4.91 1.53
C ARG A 377 7.95 -4.69 1.08
N ARG A 378 7.02 -5.47 1.62
CA ARG A 378 5.59 -5.30 1.32
C ARG A 378 5.10 -3.93 1.77
N ARG A 379 5.51 -3.48 2.96
CA ARG A 379 5.18 -2.15 3.48
C ARG A 379 5.75 -1.04 2.59
N PHE A 380 7.00 -1.16 2.13
CA PHE A 380 7.60 -0.21 1.20
C PHE A 380 6.73 -0.05 -0.06
N TRP A 381 6.38 -1.15 -0.73
CA TRP A 381 5.56 -1.08 -1.94
C TRP A 381 4.11 -0.65 -1.69
N ASP A 382 3.49 -1.10 -0.59
CA ASP A 382 2.13 -0.68 -0.20
C ASP A 382 2.08 0.84 0.07
N GLU A 383 3.15 1.42 0.61
CA GLU A 383 3.23 2.85 0.88
C GLU A 383 3.52 3.68 -0.39
N MET A 384 4.33 3.15 -1.33
CA MET A 384 4.65 3.86 -2.59
C MET A 384 3.55 3.73 -3.64
N LEU A 385 2.93 2.56 -3.75
CA LEU A 385 1.99 2.24 -4.82
C LEU A 385 0.54 2.27 -4.37
N GLU A 386 0.27 2.37 -3.07
CA GLU A 386 -0.96 1.90 -2.42
C GLU A 386 -1.07 0.37 -2.51
N LYS A 387 -1.74 -0.28 -1.53
CA LYS A 387 -1.97 -1.74 -1.53
C LYS A 387 -2.48 -2.18 -2.91
N ARG A 388 -1.69 -3.03 -3.61
CA ARG A 388 -1.97 -3.56 -4.97
C ARG A 388 -2.32 -2.47 -6.00
N GLY A 389 -1.63 -1.35 -5.93
CA GLY A 389 -1.79 -0.22 -6.84
C GLY A 389 -1.37 -0.50 -8.29
N LYS A 390 -1.57 0.50 -9.14
CA LYS A 390 -1.03 0.52 -10.51
C LYS A 390 0.39 1.10 -10.49
N VAL A 391 1.28 0.57 -11.32
CA VAL A 391 2.65 1.08 -11.51
C VAL A 391 3.10 0.94 -12.96
N SER A 392 3.68 2.01 -13.51
CA SER A 392 4.26 2.03 -14.85
C SER A 392 5.78 1.83 -14.76
N ILE A 393 6.32 0.87 -15.51
CA ILE A 393 7.76 0.56 -15.57
C ILE A 393 8.30 1.09 -16.89
N PHE A 394 9.28 2.00 -16.83
CA PHE A 394 9.90 2.62 -18.00
C PHE A 394 11.34 2.16 -18.18
N THR A 395 11.70 1.84 -19.42
CA THR A 395 13.07 1.46 -19.84
C THR A 395 13.56 2.37 -20.97
N GLY A 396 14.88 2.44 -21.15
CA GLY A 396 15.49 3.14 -22.29
C GLY A 396 15.57 2.28 -23.54
N ALA A 397 15.49 2.90 -24.71
CA ALA A 397 15.72 2.24 -26.00
C ALA A 397 17.19 2.34 -26.41
N LEU A 398 17.83 1.20 -26.63
CA LEU A 398 19.20 1.10 -27.15
C LEU A 398 19.16 0.77 -28.65
N HIS A 399 19.89 1.54 -29.46
CA HIS A 399 19.99 1.28 -30.89
C HIS A 399 21.02 0.17 -31.17
N ASN A 400 20.57 -0.95 -31.75
CA ASN A 400 21.45 -2.01 -32.21
C ASN A 400 21.85 -1.76 -33.68
N LYS A 401 23.12 -1.40 -33.90
CA LYS A 401 23.67 -1.07 -35.22
C LYS A 401 23.66 -2.25 -36.19
N ASP A 402 23.79 -3.48 -35.69
CA ASP A 402 23.93 -4.69 -36.52
C ASP A 402 22.59 -5.14 -37.10
N ILE A 403 21.51 -4.94 -36.36
CA ILE A 403 20.15 -5.35 -36.73
C ILE A 403 19.33 -4.14 -37.26
N GLY A 404 19.83 -2.91 -37.05
CA GLY A 404 19.14 -1.68 -37.45
C GLY A 404 17.82 -1.47 -36.71
N ARG A 405 17.69 -2.00 -35.49
CA ARG A 405 16.48 -1.94 -34.66
C ARG A 405 16.83 -1.51 -33.24
N GLU A 406 15.88 -0.86 -32.60
CA GLU A 406 15.98 -0.53 -31.18
C GLU A 406 15.55 -1.70 -30.30
N MET A 407 16.26 -1.87 -29.20
CA MET A 407 16.08 -2.96 -28.25
C MET A 407 16.20 -2.43 -26.82
N ILE A 408 15.58 -3.14 -25.88
CA ILE A 408 15.83 -2.92 -24.45
C ILE A 408 17.17 -3.58 -24.10
N GLY A 409 17.98 -2.94 -23.27
CA GLY A 409 19.21 -3.55 -22.77
C GLY A 409 18.92 -4.85 -22.01
N ASP A 410 19.78 -5.86 -22.16
CA ASP A 410 19.59 -7.17 -21.53
C ASP A 410 19.39 -7.05 -20.00
N TRP A 411 20.22 -6.26 -19.32
CA TRP A 411 20.07 -6.01 -17.88
C TRP A 411 18.80 -5.23 -17.51
N ASP A 412 18.34 -4.32 -18.36
CA ASP A 412 17.13 -3.54 -18.11
C ASP A 412 15.88 -4.41 -18.30
N LEU A 413 15.91 -5.33 -19.27
CA LEU A 413 14.88 -6.34 -19.47
C LEU A 413 14.80 -7.28 -18.27
N ARG A 414 15.95 -7.74 -17.76
CA ARG A 414 16.01 -8.58 -16.54
C ARG A 414 15.44 -7.84 -15.34
N ALA A 415 15.83 -6.57 -15.15
CA ALA A 415 15.29 -5.72 -14.08
C ALA A 415 13.77 -5.55 -14.18
N ALA A 416 13.25 -5.25 -15.38
CA ALA A 416 11.81 -5.16 -15.61
C ALA A 416 11.10 -6.50 -15.33
N SER A 417 11.69 -7.63 -15.73
CA SER A 417 11.13 -8.97 -15.51
C SER A 417 11.10 -9.37 -14.03
N GLU A 418 12.14 -9.03 -13.28
CA GLU A 418 12.24 -9.26 -11.83
C GLU A 418 11.15 -8.48 -11.08
N LEU A 419 11.03 -7.17 -11.37
CA LEU A 419 9.98 -6.32 -10.81
C LEU A 419 8.58 -6.82 -11.19
N THR A 420 8.37 -7.16 -12.46
CA THR A 420 7.07 -7.65 -12.93
C THR A 420 6.69 -8.97 -12.25
N SER A 421 7.64 -9.88 -12.06
CA SER A 421 7.42 -11.14 -11.34
C SER A 421 7.01 -10.89 -9.88
N TYR A 422 7.74 -10.00 -9.19
CA TYR A 422 7.40 -9.60 -7.82
C TYR A 422 6.02 -8.93 -7.74
N PHE A 423 5.75 -7.99 -8.63
CA PHE A 423 4.47 -7.30 -8.67
C PHE A 423 3.30 -8.26 -8.95
N ALA A 424 3.47 -9.22 -9.85
CA ALA A 424 2.45 -10.23 -10.14
C ALA A 424 2.17 -11.14 -8.94
N SER A 425 3.21 -11.64 -8.25
CA SER A 425 3.03 -12.51 -7.08
C SER A 425 2.33 -11.79 -5.92
N HIS A 426 2.49 -10.47 -5.83
CA HIS A 426 1.86 -9.62 -4.83
C HIS A 426 0.59 -8.90 -5.31
N GLN A 427 0.14 -9.21 -6.53
CA GLN A 427 -1.06 -8.68 -7.17
C GLN A 427 -1.04 -7.15 -7.41
N TYR A 428 0.13 -6.53 -7.45
CA TYR A 428 0.28 -5.18 -8.02
C TYR A 428 0.05 -5.21 -9.53
N ARG A 429 -0.48 -4.12 -10.07
CA ARG A 429 -0.81 -4.01 -11.50
C ARG A 429 0.30 -3.23 -12.20
N ALA A 430 1.33 -3.96 -12.59
CA ALA A 430 2.44 -3.41 -13.35
C ALA A 430 2.10 -3.32 -14.83
N THR A 431 2.53 -2.24 -15.48
CA THR A 431 2.50 -2.07 -16.93
C THR A 431 3.90 -1.71 -17.40
N ILE A 432 4.46 -2.51 -18.30
CA ILE A 432 5.73 -2.19 -18.97
C ILE A 432 5.39 -1.22 -20.10
N GLU A 433 5.86 0.01 -19.97
CA GLU A 433 5.62 1.07 -20.94
C GLU A 433 6.57 0.95 -22.14
N SER A 434 6.25 1.63 -23.23
CA SER A 434 7.11 1.61 -24.42
C SER A 434 8.51 2.17 -24.10
N PRO A 435 9.59 1.54 -24.58
CA PRO A 435 10.95 2.02 -24.36
C PRO A 435 11.16 3.44 -24.89
N ILE A 436 11.93 4.23 -24.15
CA ILE A 436 12.08 5.66 -24.40
C ILE A 436 13.35 5.91 -25.20
N TYR A 437 13.19 6.55 -26.35
CA TYR A 437 14.27 6.88 -27.25
C TYR A 437 15.05 8.08 -26.75
N GLN A 438 16.38 8.01 -26.84
CA GLN A 438 17.24 9.16 -26.59
C GLN A 438 16.91 10.30 -27.58
N ILE A 439 17.14 11.55 -27.14
CA ILE A 439 16.70 12.75 -27.86
C ILE A 439 17.30 12.84 -29.27
N GLU A 440 18.51 12.30 -29.46
CA GLU A 440 19.24 12.25 -30.73
C GLU A 440 18.58 11.33 -31.78
N HIS A 441 17.77 10.36 -31.32
CA HIS A 441 17.08 9.42 -32.19
C HIS A 441 15.66 9.86 -32.51
N VAL A 442 15.02 10.64 -31.65
CA VAL A 442 13.67 11.19 -31.88
C VAL A 442 13.69 12.34 -32.89
N VAL A 443 14.78 13.11 -32.92
CA VAL A 443 14.90 14.27 -33.78
C VAL A 443 15.98 14.04 -34.85
N GLY A 444 15.56 13.55 -36.01
CA GLY A 444 16.46 13.25 -37.11
C GLY A 444 17.30 14.45 -37.54
N LYS A 445 18.60 14.47 -37.17
CA LYS A 445 19.72 15.31 -37.64
C LYS A 445 19.48 16.79 -38.04
N LYS A 446 18.38 17.44 -37.62
CA LYS A 446 18.13 18.89 -37.74
C LYS A 446 17.36 19.37 -36.51
N ILE A 447 17.78 20.51 -35.97
CA ILE A 447 17.21 21.28 -34.84
C ILE A 447 16.33 20.43 -33.90
N VAL A 448 16.94 19.98 -32.81
CA VAL A 448 16.26 19.24 -31.74
C VAL A 448 15.20 20.14 -31.10
N ASP A 449 13.92 19.84 -31.30
CA ASP A 449 12.83 20.40 -30.50
C ASP A 449 12.89 19.83 -29.08
N ARG A 450 13.81 20.38 -28.29
CA ARG A 450 14.04 19.96 -26.91
C ARG A 450 12.82 20.23 -26.02
N ALA A 451 12.12 21.34 -26.26
CA ALA A 451 10.95 21.71 -25.47
C ALA A 451 9.81 20.70 -25.66
N GLY A 452 9.46 20.39 -26.91
CA GLY A 452 8.42 19.40 -27.21
C GLY A 452 8.80 17.97 -26.79
N TYR A 453 10.09 17.63 -26.80
CA TYR A 453 10.57 16.35 -26.26
C TYR A 453 10.40 16.26 -24.73
N ILE A 454 10.79 17.32 -24.00
CA ILE A 454 10.59 17.40 -22.54
C ILE A 454 9.10 17.29 -22.21
N GLU A 455 8.23 18.02 -22.90
CA GLU A 455 6.79 18.00 -22.65
C GLU A 455 6.19 16.60 -22.78
N LYS A 456 6.58 15.84 -23.81
CA LYS A 456 6.15 14.44 -23.98
C LYS A 456 6.62 13.55 -22.84
N LEU A 457 7.86 13.71 -22.39
CA LEU A 457 8.37 12.95 -21.24
C LEU A 457 7.63 13.29 -19.95
N GLU A 458 7.27 14.56 -19.73
CA GLU A 458 6.46 14.99 -18.59
C GLU A 458 5.05 14.37 -18.62
N GLU A 459 4.41 14.35 -19.79
CA GLU A 459 3.11 13.71 -20.00
C GLU A 459 3.15 12.21 -19.65
N MET A 460 4.22 11.50 -20.06
CA MET A 460 4.35 10.07 -19.83
C MET A 460 4.34 9.68 -18.35
N VAL A 461 4.89 10.54 -17.47
CA VAL A 461 5.00 10.29 -16.02
C VAL A 461 3.92 10.99 -15.20
N SER A 462 3.11 11.85 -15.80
CA SER A 462 2.07 12.61 -15.10
C SER A 462 1.01 11.69 -14.49
N GLU A 463 0.60 11.97 -13.25
CA GLU A 463 -0.46 11.24 -12.52
C GLU A 463 -0.22 9.72 -12.33
N LYS A 464 1.02 9.24 -12.47
CA LYS A 464 1.37 7.82 -12.36
C LYS A 464 2.32 7.51 -11.21
N ASN A 465 2.23 6.29 -10.69
CA ASN A 465 3.34 5.69 -9.96
C ASN A 465 4.32 5.10 -10.97
N CYS A 466 5.61 5.41 -10.86
CA CYS A 466 6.60 5.03 -11.87
C CYS A 466 7.79 4.29 -11.27
N VAL A 467 8.29 3.27 -11.97
CA VAL A 467 9.63 2.72 -11.78
C VAL A 467 10.45 3.01 -13.03
N ILE A 468 11.56 3.71 -12.88
CA ILE A 468 12.43 4.14 -13.97
C ILE A 468 13.71 3.31 -13.92
N ILE A 469 13.96 2.55 -14.97
CA ILE A 469 15.10 1.64 -15.05
C ILE A 469 16.19 2.29 -15.89
N ALA A 470 17.43 2.17 -15.40
CA ALA A 470 18.68 2.58 -16.02
C ALA A 470 19.11 4.04 -15.76
N SER A 471 20.39 4.28 -16.02
CA SER A 471 21.08 5.57 -15.87
C SER A 471 20.66 6.59 -16.94
N PRO A 472 20.94 7.88 -16.74
CA PRO A 472 20.59 8.96 -17.69
C PRO A 472 21.08 8.74 -19.14
N ASP A 473 22.23 8.09 -19.33
CA ASP A 473 22.80 7.78 -20.65
C ASP A 473 22.05 6.67 -21.41
N VAL A 474 21.13 5.96 -20.73
CA VAL A 474 20.30 4.91 -21.30
C VAL A 474 18.82 5.31 -21.29
N ASN A 475 18.33 5.86 -20.19
CA ASN A 475 16.93 6.27 -20.03
C ASN A 475 16.77 7.78 -19.84
N PRO A 476 16.19 8.50 -20.82
CA PRO A 476 15.96 9.94 -20.75
C PRO A 476 15.08 10.40 -19.59
N LEU A 477 14.16 9.56 -19.10
CA LEU A 477 13.36 9.92 -17.92
C LEU A 477 14.23 10.07 -16.67
N THR A 478 15.32 9.32 -16.56
CA THR A 478 16.24 9.45 -15.43
C THR A 478 16.87 10.85 -15.40
N GLU A 479 17.27 11.39 -16.56
CA GLU A 479 17.77 12.77 -16.69
C GLU A 479 16.69 13.80 -16.30
N LEU A 480 15.50 13.69 -16.91
CA LEU A 480 14.37 14.60 -16.67
C LEU A 480 13.99 14.66 -15.18
N LEU A 481 13.86 13.49 -14.56
CA LEU A 481 13.40 13.37 -13.18
C LEU A 481 14.44 13.89 -12.20
N LEU A 482 15.71 13.52 -12.35
CA LEU A 482 16.77 14.06 -11.50
C LEU A 482 16.89 15.58 -11.68
N GLY A 483 16.73 16.09 -12.92
CA GLY A 483 16.71 17.52 -13.21
C GLY A 483 15.64 18.26 -12.42
N LYS A 484 14.41 17.74 -12.42
CA LYS A 484 13.30 18.29 -11.65
C LYS A 484 13.50 18.16 -10.14
N ILE A 485 13.95 16.99 -9.67
CA ILE A 485 14.16 16.68 -8.24
C ILE A 485 15.21 17.60 -7.59
N TYR A 486 16.27 17.92 -8.34
CA TYR A 486 17.36 18.79 -7.89
C TYR A 486 17.21 20.27 -8.29
N GLY A 487 16.06 20.66 -8.88
CA GLY A 487 15.75 22.06 -9.16
C GLY A 487 16.59 22.67 -10.27
N ILE A 488 17.05 21.85 -11.21
CA ILE A 488 17.84 22.31 -12.35
C ILE A 488 16.90 22.90 -13.41
N ASP A 489 17.21 24.09 -13.92
CA ASP A 489 16.44 24.76 -14.97
C ASP A 489 16.39 23.89 -16.25
N LYS A 490 15.19 23.77 -16.84
CA LYS A 490 14.90 22.96 -18.04
C LYS A 490 15.85 23.24 -19.20
N LYS A 491 16.39 24.47 -19.32
CA LYS A 491 17.32 24.82 -20.40
C LYS A 491 18.62 24.00 -20.37
N TYR A 492 19.02 23.52 -19.19
CA TYR A 492 20.22 22.71 -19.00
C TYR A 492 19.98 21.22 -19.21
N TRP A 493 18.71 20.77 -19.19
CA TRP A 493 18.38 19.36 -19.40
C TRP A 493 18.71 18.97 -20.84
N PHE A 494 19.29 17.78 -21.02
CA PHE A 494 19.70 17.30 -22.34
C PHE A 494 20.59 18.33 -23.09
N GLY A 495 21.43 19.07 -22.36
CA GLY A 495 22.27 20.16 -22.83
C GLY A 495 23.41 19.73 -23.77
N ALA A 496 23.90 20.62 -24.63
CA ALA A 496 25.14 20.39 -25.40
C ALA A 496 26.38 21.06 -24.74
N ASP A 497 26.15 21.87 -23.70
CA ASP A 497 27.20 22.61 -23.01
C ASP A 497 27.93 21.69 -22.04
N SER A 498 29.13 21.28 -22.42
CA SER A 498 30.08 20.53 -21.59
C SER A 498 30.49 21.24 -20.29
N GLU A 499 30.07 22.51 -20.10
CA GLU A 499 30.42 23.36 -18.96
C GLU A 499 29.39 23.37 -17.83
N PHE A 500 28.18 22.81 -18.01
CA PHE A 500 27.19 22.80 -16.93
C PHE A 500 27.58 21.79 -15.83
N ASP A 501 28.18 22.32 -14.76
CA ASP A 501 28.54 21.52 -13.60
C ASP A 501 27.35 21.37 -12.63
N ALA A 502 26.60 20.28 -12.78
CA ALA A 502 25.52 19.93 -11.87
C ALA A 502 25.95 19.89 -10.39
N ALA A 503 27.21 19.54 -10.08
CA ALA A 503 27.70 19.49 -8.70
C ALA A 503 27.88 20.91 -8.10
N ASN A 504 28.12 21.93 -8.93
CA ASN A 504 28.24 23.32 -8.48
C ASN A 504 26.88 24.04 -8.41
N HIS A 505 25.96 23.69 -9.31
CA HIS A 505 24.63 24.33 -9.39
C HIS A 505 23.59 23.63 -8.49
N ALA A 506 23.75 22.34 -8.27
CA ALA A 506 22.93 21.53 -7.38
C ALA A 506 23.86 20.75 -6.42
N PRO A 507 24.25 21.33 -5.27
CA PRO A 507 25.26 20.76 -4.37
C PRO A 507 24.86 19.44 -3.71
N ASN A 508 23.62 18.97 -3.91
CA ASN A 508 23.11 17.68 -3.46
C ASN A 508 22.93 16.67 -4.61
N ALA A 509 23.21 17.07 -5.85
CA ALA A 509 23.02 16.22 -7.02
C ALA A 509 23.98 15.03 -7.03
N VAL A 510 23.44 13.86 -7.35
CA VAL A 510 24.23 12.65 -7.60
C VAL A 510 24.44 12.49 -9.09
N VAL A 511 25.71 12.46 -9.51
CA VAL A 511 26.10 12.40 -10.94
C VAL A 511 26.83 11.10 -11.20
N ALA A 512 26.32 10.30 -12.14
CA ALA A 512 27.01 9.09 -12.61
C ALA A 512 28.22 9.48 -13.47
N PHE A 513 29.29 8.71 -13.41
CA PHE A 513 30.43 8.92 -14.30
C PHE A 513 31.07 7.62 -14.77
N LYS A 514 31.73 7.71 -15.93
CA LYS A 514 32.54 6.66 -16.54
C LYS A 514 33.83 7.26 -17.12
N ARG A 515 34.97 6.65 -16.83
CA ARG A 515 36.28 7.04 -17.35
C ARG A 515 36.79 5.95 -18.30
N LYS A 516 37.08 6.32 -19.55
CA LYS A 516 37.65 5.43 -20.58
C LYS A 516 39.08 5.89 -20.92
N PRO A 517 39.98 4.96 -21.30
CA PRO A 517 41.28 5.35 -21.85
C PRO A 517 41.11 5.90 -23.26
N ILE A 518 42.07 6.72 -23.68
CA ILE A 518 42.18 7.21 -25.06
C ILE A 518 42.49 6.00 -25.95
N GLU A 519 41.58 5.62 -26.84
CA GLU A 519 41.87 4.66 -27.91
C GLU A 519 42.56 5.42 -29.07
N GLU A 520 43.76 4.99 -29.45
CA GLU A 520 44.45 5.53 -30.63
C GLU A 520 43.62 5.26 -31.89
N GLY A 521 43.16 6.32 -32.56
CA GLY A 521 42.55 6.24 -33.90
C GLY A 521 41.03 6.39 -33.99
N VAL A 522 40.30 6.66 -32.90
CA VAL A 522 38.86 6.97 -32.98
C VAL A 522 38.65 8.48 -33.17
N THR A 523 38.24 8.89 -34.37
CA THR A 523 37.71 10.24 -34.60
C THR A 523 36.38 10.41 -33.88
N ALA A 524 36.21 11.55 -33.20
CA ALA A 524 35.05 11.90 -32.39
C ALA A 524 33.80 12.18 -33.26
N ASP A 525 33.27 11.17 -33.96
CA ASP A 525 32.11 11.30 -34.85
C ASP A 525 30.83 10.67 -34.29
N SER A 526 30.58 10.84 -32.99
CA SER A 526 29.21 10.84 -32.49
C SER A 526 29.04 11.94 -31.46
N VAL A 527 28.42 13.04 -31.87
CA VAL A 527 27.90 14.07 -30.99
C VAL A 527 26.81 13.43 -30.13
N ARG A 528 27.19 12.75 -29.05
CA ARG A 528 26.25 12.43 -27.96
C ARG A 528 25.97 13.74 -27.26
N VAL A 529 24.69 14.06 -27.08
CA VAL A 529 24.28 15.20 -26.27
C VAL A 529 24.76 14.94 -24.85
N SER A 530 25.41 15.93 -24.22
CA SER A 530 25.90 15.78 -22.86
C SER A 530 24.72 15.65 -21.88
N SER A 531 24.70 14.62 -21.06
CA SER A 531 23.74 14.49 -19.97
C SER A 531 24.24 15.24 -18.73
N THR A 532 23.33 15.91 -18.04
CA THR A 532 23.61 16.65 -16.80
C THR A 532 24.05 15.71 -15.68
N PHE A 533 23.41 14.54 -15.60
CA PHE A 533 23.60 13.56 -14.53
C PHE A 533 24.48 12.36 -14.94
N TYR A 534 25.12 12.43 -16.11
CA TYR A 534 26.08 11.44 -16.58
C TYR A 534 27.29 12.09 -17.23
N ARG A 535 28.49 11.71 -16.79
CA ARG A 535 29.75 12.20 -17.37
C ARG A 535 30.61 11.09 -17.90
N GLU A 536 31.11 11.29 -19.11
CA GLU A 536 32.13 10.44 -19.72
C GLU A 536 33.45 11.21 -19.81
N TYR A 537 34.49 10.67 -19.17
CA TYR A 537 35.83 11.25 -19.18
C TYR A 537 36.77 10.40 -20.03
N THR A 538 37.60 11.05 -20.84
CA THR A 538 38.74 10.43 -21.51
C THR A 538 40.02 10.99 -20.90
N ASP A 539 40.84 10.12 -20.29
CA ASP A 539 42.06 10.54 -19.58
C ASP A 539 43.13 9.43 -19.61
N LYS A 540 44.40 9.79 -19.37
CA LYS A 540 45.53 8.87 -19.19
C LYS A 540 45.50 8.26 -17.78
N GLY A 541 44.47 7.47 -17.48
CA GLY A 541 44.29 6.85 -16.16
C GLY A 541 43.56 5.52 -16.20
N GLU A 542 43.41 4.90 -15.02
CA GLU A 542 42.69 3.64 -14.86
C GLU A 542 41.21 3.79 -15.24
N ARG A 543 40.63 2.71 -15.80
CA ARG A 543 39.23 2.69 -16.19
C ARG A 543 38.36 2.64 -14.93
N GLU A 544 37.62 3.69 -14.63
CA GLU A 544 36.76 3.79 -13.45
C GLU A 544 35.31 4.11 -13.82
N ARG A 545 34.37 3.75 -12.94
CA ARG A 545 32.99 4.23 -12.99
C ARG A 545 32.41 4.35 -11.58
N GLY A 546 31.42 5.22 -11.41
CA GLY A 546 30.75 5.38 -10.14
C GLY A 546 29.91 6.65 -10.06
N PHE A 547 29.83 7.23 -8.87
CA PHE A 547 29.03 8.42 -8.60
C PHE A 547 29.84 9.52 -7.93
N LEU A 548 29.57 10.75 -8.32
CA LEU A 548 29.80 11.93 -7.49
C LEU A 548 28.56 12.09 -6.61
N ALA A 549 28.72 11.93 -5.30
CA ALA A 549 27.62 11.87 -4.35
C ALA A 549 28.00 12.74 -3.12
N PRO A 550 27.50 13.98 -3.02
CA PRO A 550 27.93 14.96 -2.01
C PRO A 550 27.75 14.50 -0.56
N PHE A 551 26.79 13.62 -0.31
CA PHE A 551 26.53 13.06 1.01
C PHE A 551 27.44 11.89 1.39
N VAL A 552 28.22 11.34 0.47
CA VAL A 552 29.25 10.33 0.80
C VAL A 552 30.49 11.07 1.32
N THR A 553 31.18 10.52 2.33
CA THR A 553 32.32 11.17 3.00
C THR A 553 33.40 11.66 2.03
N ALA A 554 33.73 10.84 1.03
CA ALA A 554 34.72 11.17 0.01
C ALA A 554 34.17 12.03 -1.15
N LYS A 555 32.86 12.35 -1.14
CA LYS A 555 32.09 13.02 -2.22
C LYS A 555 32.14 12.34 -3.61
N LYS A 556 32.95 11.30 -3.75
CA LYS A 556 33.12 10.43 -4.91
C LYS A 556 33.13 8.99 -4.42
N ILE A 557 32.48 8.11 -5.16
CA ILE A 557 32.60 6.66 -5.02
C ILE A 557 32.80 6.03 -6.38
N ALA A 558 33.76 5.11 -6.48
CA ALA A 558 34.21 4.56 -7.75
C ALA A 558 34.61 3.09 -7.61
N GLY A 559 34.43 2.33 -8.69
CA GLY A 559 35.00 1.00 -8.86
C GLY A 559 35.61 0.86 -10.25
N SER A 560 36.46 -0.15 -10.44
CA SER A 560 37.11 -0.41 -11.72
C SER A 560 36.09 -0.77 -12.79
N PHE A 561 36.27 -0.25 -14.00
CA PHE A 561 35.45 -0.60 -15.14
C PHE A 561 35.95 -1.90 -15.77
N VAL A 562 35.15 -2.96 -15.64
CA VAL A 562 35.42 -4.29 -16.20
C VAL A 562 34.49 -4.54 -17.40
N SER A 563 35.09 -4.81 -18.57
CA SER A 563 34.37 -5.17 -19.81
C SER A 563 33.79 -6.58 -19.74
N GLN A 564 32.74 -6.86 -20.51
CA GLN A 564 32.22 -8.22 -20.70
C GLN A 564 33.28 -9.17 -21.29
N THR A 565 34.22 -8.62 -22.06
CA THR A 565 35.32 -9.36 -22.71
C THR A 565 36.56 -9.54 -21.83
N ALA A 566 36.58 -8.97 -20.62
CA ALA A 566 37.70 -9.08 -19.70
C ALA A 566 37.69 -10.45 -18.97
N THR A 567 38.83 -10.80 -18.36
CA THR A 567 38.97 -12.00 -17.52
C THR A 567 37.93 -11.98 -16.39
N PRO A 568 37.26 -13.11 -16.11
CA PRO A 568 36.21 -13.21 -15.11
C PRO A 568 36.79 -13.20 -13.68
N GLU A 569 37.08 -12.02 -13.16
CA GLU A 569 37.45 -11.80 -11.75
C GLU A 569 36.34 -11.01 -11.05
N PRO A 570 36.09 -11.23 -9.74
CA PRO A 570 35.15 -10.43 -8.99
C PRO A 570 35.57 -8.95 -8.91
N PHE A 571 34.61 -8.04 -9.07
CA PHE A 571 34.83 -6.59 -8.99
C PHE A 571 33.60 -5.89 -8.40
N THR A 572 33.78 -4.62 -8.04
CA THR A 572 32.73 -3.82 -7.41
C THR A 572 32.15 -2.80 -8.38
N VAL A 573 30.83 -2.66 -8.34
CA VAL A 573 30.07 -1.58 -8.99
C VAL A 573 29.16 -0.90 -7.99
N HIS A 574 28.62 0.25 -8.37
CA HIS A 574 27.78 1.04 -7.49
C HIS A 574 26.40 1.26 -8.13
N ALA A 575 25.39 1.41 -7.30
CA ALA A 575 24.04 1.73 -7.74
C ALA A 575 23.47 2.88 -6.91
N HIS A 576 22.57 3.67 -7.51
CA HIS A 576 21.91 4.80 -6.90
C HIS A 576 20.38 4.59 -6.99
N LEU A 577 19.75 4.44 -5.83
CA LEU A 577 18.31 4.33 -5.70
C LEU A 577 17.75 5.70 -5.31
N VAL A 578 16.69 6.14 -5.98
CA VAL A 578 15.94 7.36 -5.62
C VAL A 578 14.47 7.01 -5.47
N VAL A 579 13.84 7.51 -4.41
CA VAL A 579 12.40 7.37 -4.14
C VAL A 579 11.86 8.76 -3.82
N VAL A 580 10.92 9.25 -4.62
CA VAL A 580 10.36 10.61 -4.45
C VAL A 580 8.86 10.63 -4.71
N PRO A 581 8.11 11.54 -4.08
CA PRO A 581 6.84 12.03 -4.61
C PRO A 581 6.95 12.37 -6.09
N ASN A 582 5.98 11.96 -6.88
CA ASN A 582 5.89 12.35 -8.28
C ASN A 582 5.65 13.87 -8.37
N PRO A 583 6.60 14.66 -8.91
CA PRO A 583 6.47 16.11 -9.01
C PRO A 583 5.55 16.56 -10.15
N TYR A 584 5.07 15.62 -10.98
CA TYR A 584 4.17 15.85 -12.13
C TYR A 584 2.72 15.46 -11.84
N CYS A 585 2.37 15.33 -10.57
CA CYS A 585 0.99 15.24 -10.12
C CYS A 585 0.43 16.64 -9.84
N SER A 586 -0.77 16.90 -10.35
CA SER A 586 -1.68 17.90 -9.81
C SER A 586 -1.91 17.64 -8.31
N ARG A 587 -2.45 18.62 -7.57
CA ARG A 587 -2.79 18.46 -6.14
C ARG A 587 -3.95 17.45 -5.98
N SER A 588 -3.69 16.18 -6.27
CA SER A 588 -4.58 15.06 -6.07
C SER A 588 -4.54 14.66 -4.59
N GLU A 589 -5.63 14.09 -4.10
CA GLU A 589 -5.72 13.62 -2.71
C GLU A 589 -4.81 12.39 -2.44
N THR A 590 -4.31 11.71 -3.49
CA THR A 590 -3.41 10.55 -3.36
C THR A 590 -2.04 10.81 -3.98
N GLN A 591 -1.04 10.96 -3.10
CA GLN A 591 0.35 11.13 -3.50
C GLN A 591 0.84 9.93 -4.34
N LYS A 592 1.32 10.20 -5.54
CA LYS A 592 2.02 9.21 -6.38
C LYS A 592 3.52 9.28 -6.18
N PHE A 593 4.22 8.19 -6.49
CA PHE A 593 5.66 8.06 -6.26
C PHE A 593 6.42 7.64 -7.52
N ILE A 594 7.70 8.03 -7.56
CA ILE A 594 8.67 7.65 -8.57
C ILE A 594 9.83 6.96 -7.88
N VAL A 595 10.19 5.78 -8.38
CA VAL A 595 11.36 5.00 -7.96
C VAL A 595 12.34 4.94 -9.14
N ILE A 596 13.56 5.44 -8.96
CA ILE A 596 14.60 5.45 -10.00
C ILE A 596 15.68 4.44 -9.66
N LEU A 597 15.95 3.53 -10.58
CA LEU A 597 16.99 2.50 -10.49
C LEU A 597 18.19 2.92 -11.36
N ASN A 598 19.03 3.80 -10.83
CA ASN A 598 20.18 4.35 -11.54
C ASN A 598 21.45 3.56 -11.22
N GLY A 599 21.75 2.52 -11.99
CA GLY A 599 23.02 1.81 -11.90
C GLY A 599 24.06 2.36 -12.89
N VAL A 600 25.33 2.54 -12.47
CA VAL A 600 26.44 2.83 -13.41
C VAL A 600 26.81 1.63 -14.29
N SER A 601 26.08 0.53 -14.17
CA SER A 601 26.22 -0.70 -14.94
C SER A 601 24.94 -1.53 -14.87
N GLY A 602 24.72 -2.38 -15.87
CA GLY A 602 23.59 -3.31 -15.89
C GLY A 602 23.45 -4.16 -14.62
N PRO A 603 24.50 -4.87 -14.15
CA PRO A 603 24.44 -5.61 -12.88
C PRO A 603 24.08 -4.76 -11.66
N ALA A 604 24.51 -3.48 -11.64
CA ALA A 604 24.17 -2.56 -10.57
C ALA A 604 22.68 -2.20 -10.58
N THR A 605 22.11 -1.91 -11.76
CA THR A 605 20.67 -1.67 -11.93
C THR A 605 19.86 -2.89 -11.50
N PHE A 606 20.29 -4.10 -11.88
CA PHE A 606 19.62 -5.35 -11.51
C PHE A 606 19.74 -5.66 -10.01
N ALA A 607 20.87 -5.33 -9.36
CA ALA A 607 20.96 -5.48 -7.91
C ALA A 607 19.96 -4.58 -7.16
N LEU A 608 19.64 -3.38 -7.68
CA LEU A 608 18.59 -2.54 -7.10
C LEU A 608 17.22 -3.24 -7.14
N THR A 609 16.89 -3.97 -8.21
CA THR A 609 15.62 -4.71 -8.23
C THR A 609 15.62 -5.78 -7.16
N HIS A 610 16.71 -6.53 -6.98
CA HIS A 610 16.81 -7.53 -5.90
C HIS A 610 16.69 -6.93 -4.49
N VAL A 611 17.24 -5.74 -4.25
CA VAL A 611 17.03 -5.02 -2.99
C VAL A 611 15.55 -4.73 -2.77
N LEU A 612 14.80 -4.39 -3.82
CA LEU A 612 13.38 -4.05 -3.74
C LEU A 612 12.44 -5.27 -3.81
N THR A 613 12.89 -6.42 -4.32
CA THR A 613 12.05 -7.62 -4.53
C THR A 613 12.43 -8.81 -3.65
N GLY A 614 13.57 -8.76 -2.96
CA GLY A 614 14.12 -9.91 -2.23
C GLY A 614 14.82 -10.94 -3.13
N GLY A 615 14.93 -10.68 -4.44
CA GLY A 615 15.57 -11.56 -5.40
C GLY A 615 14.75 -12.80 -5.76
N VAL A 616 13.64 -12.57 -6.46
CA VAL A 616 12.71 -13.59 -6.96
C VAL A 616 13.39 -14.50 -7.98
N SER A 617 14.22 -13.95 -8.88
CA SER A 617 15.00 -14.73 -9.85
C SER A 617 16.37 -15.18 -9.31
N ARG A 618 16.77 -16.40 -9.66
CA ARG A 618 18.07 -16.97 -9.29
C ARG A 618 19.06 -17.13 -10.45
N GLU A 619 18.62 -16.82 -11.68
CA GLU A 619 19.37 -17.14 -12.90
C GLU A 619 20.66 -16.31 -13.04
N PHE A 620 20.67 -15.06 -12.58
CA PHE A 620 21.78 -14.10 -12.82
C PHE A 620 22.49 -13.67 -11.54
N VAL A 621 22.43 -14.53 -10.54
CA VAL A 621 22.97 -14.29 -9.21
C VAL A 621 23.76 -15.49 -8.76
N SER A 622 24.68 -15.28 -7.84
CA SER A 622 25.56 -16.32 -7.27
C SER A 622 25.93 -15.91 -5.86
N TYR A 623 24.90 -15.69 -5.03
CA TYR A 623 25.09 -15.28 -3.64
C TYR A 623 25.99 -16.25 -2.90
N GLY A 624 26.90 -15.70 -2.09
CA GLY A 624 27.68 -16.51 -1.17
C GLY A 624 26.78 -17.24 -0.17
N GLN A 625 27.25 -18.35 0.39
CA GLN A 625 26.49 -19.13 1.38
C GLN A 625 26.02 -18.31 2.61
N ASN A 626 26.74 -17.23 2.93
CA ASN A 626 26.43 -16.34 4.05
C ASN A 626 25.59 -15.12 3.65
N PHE A 627 25.16 -15.03 2.39
CA PHE A 627 24.39 -13.91 1.87
C PHE A 627 22.96 -14.35 1.53
N ASP A 628 22.02 -13.91 2.34
CA ASP A 628 20.60 -14.17 2.15
C ASP A 628 19.93 -12.90 1.57
N PRO A 629 19.64 -12.87 0.26
CA PRO A 629 19.12 -11.67 -0.40
C PRO A 629 17.77 -11.21 0.18
N ASN A 630 16.95 -12.12 0.70
CA ASN A 630 15.68 -11.78 1.33
C ASN A 630 15.93 -11.03 2.64
N SER A 631 16.78 -11.59 3.51
CA SER A 631 17.12 -10.98 4.80
C SER A 631 17.83 -9.63 4.64
N GLU A 632 18.74 -9.50 3.67
CA GLU A 632 19.43 -8.23 3.40
C GLU A 632 18.51 -7.17 2.78
N SER A 633 17.61 -7.56 1.89
CA SER A 633 16.55 -6.69 1.36
C SER A 633 15.69 -6.11 2.50
N GLU A 634 15.24 -6.95 3.42
CA GLU A 634 14.41 -6.54 4.56
C GLU A 634 15.13 -5.55 5.48
N LYS A 635 16.43 -5.76 5.75
CA LYS A 635 17.25 -4.82 6.54
C LYS A 635 17.32 -3.44 5.88
N ILE A 636 17.61 -3.38 4.59
CA ILE A 636 17.73 -2.12 3.84
C ILE A 636 16.39 -1.41 3.78
N LEU A 637 15.31 -2.10 3.42
CA LEU A 637 13.98 -1.50 3.29
C LEU A 637 13.42 -1.04 4.65
N LYS A 638 13.70 -1.76 5.74
CA LYS A 638 13.39 -1.32 7.10
C LYS A 638 14.07 0.01 7.43
N GLN A 639 15.35 0.16 7.07
CA GLN A 639 16.08 1.40 7.26
C GLN A 639 15.50 2.54 6.42
N ILE A 640 15.20 2.28 5.13
CA ILE A 640 14.58 3.27 4.24
C ILE A 640 13.24 3.75 4.82
N LEU A 641 12.39 2.83 5.29
CA LEU A 641 11.10 3.16 5.87
C LEU A 641 11.21 3.99 7.16
N ALA A 642 12.21 3.71 8.00
CA ALA A 642 12.46 4.45 9.23
C ALA A 642 12.98 5.87 8.95
N GLU A 643 13.90 6.02 7.99
CA GLU A 643 14.46 7.32 7.61
C GLU A 643 13.45 8.16 6.82
N PHE A 644 12.76 7.55 5.87
CA PHE A 644 11.73 8.16 5.04
C PHE A 644 10.38 8.11 5.78
N ASN A 645 10.24 8.77 6.93
CA ASN A 645 9.00 8.75 7.72
C ASN A 645 7.84 9.48 7.00
N SER A 646 6.61 8.96 7.16
CA SER A 646 5.38 9.39 6.46
C SER A 646 5.05 10.89 6.55
N SER A 647 5.40 11.56 7.64
CA SER A 647 5.17 13.00 7.84
C SER A 647 6.07 13.88 6.95
N GLN A 648 7.21 13.36 6.49
CA GLN A 648 8.15 14.08 5.63
C GLN A 648 7.92 13.82 4.13
N ARG A 649 7.21 12.75 3.78
CA ARG A 649 7.15 12.23 2.40
C ARG A 649 6.45 13.11 1.40
N VAL A 650 5.62 14.07 1.79
CA VAL A 650 4.95 14.95 0.81
C VAL A 650 5.93 15.97 0.22
N LYS A 651 7.02 16.28 0.92
CA LYS A 651 7.97 17.36 0.56
C LYS A 651 9.42 16.89 0.42
N HIS A 652 9.70 15.63 0.74
CA HIS A 652 11.05 15.08 0.77
C HIS A 652 11.16 13.86 -0.14
N GLY A 653 12.37 13.65 -0.64
CA GLY A 653 12.81 12.44 -1.30
C GLY A 653 13.76 11.64 -0.43
N TYR A 654 13.98 10.40 -0.82
CA TYR A 654 15.02 9.53 -0.29
C TYR A 654 15.95 9.10 -1.41
N HIS A 655 17.25 9.13 -1.18
CA HIS A 655 18.19 8.47 -2.07
C HIS A 655 19.29 7.73 -1.32
N CYS A 656 19.82 6.67 -1.91
CA CYS A 656 20.92 5.93 -1.33
C CYS A 656 21.87 5.36 -2.38
N ILE A 657 23.10 5.09 -1.94
CA ILE A 657 24.11 4.39 -2.74
C ILE A 657 24.32 2.98 -2.19
N LEU A 658 24.32 2.02 -3.11
CA LEU A 658 24.61 0.62 -2.85
C LEU A 658 25.93 0.24 -3.49
N GLU A 659 26.72 -0.54 -2.77
CA GLU A 659 27.87 -1.25 -3.32
C GLU A 659 27.39 -2.64 -3.74
N VAL A 660 27.78 -3.07 -4.94
CA VAL A 660 27.36 -4.35 -5.51
C VAL A 660 28.62 -5.07 -5.98
N LYS A 661 28.83 -6.27 -5.45
CA LYS A 661 29.92 -7.13 -5.88
C LYS A 661 29.43 -8.06 -6.97
N VAL A 662 30.18 -8.10 -8.05
CA VAL A 662 29.85 -8.81 -9.28
C VAL A 662 31.00 -9.75 -9.60
N GLY A 663 30.71 -10.97 -10.04
CA GLY A 663 31.74 -11.95 -10.38
C GLY A 663 31.19 -13.10 -11.22
N PRO A 664 32.02 -14.09 -11.54
CA PRO A 664 31.56 -15.29 -12.24
C PRO A 664 30.71 -16.17 -11.32
N LEU A 665 30.04 -17.17 -11.92
CA LEU A 665 29.34 -18.22 -11.20
C LEU A 665 30.28 -18.91 -10.20
N THR A 666 29.83 -19.07 -8.96
CA THR A 666 30.64 -19.60 -7.84
C THR A 666 30.83 -21.12 -7.87
N GLU A 667 30.07 -21.86 -8.68
CA GLU A 667 30.18 -23.32 -8.80
C GLU A 667 31.01 -23.73 -10.01
N GLY A 668 32.17 -24.37 -9.75
CA GLY A 668 32.92 -25.42 -10.49
C GLY A 668 32.88 -25.58 -12.02
N VAL A 669 32.24 -24.70 -12.79
CA VAL A 669 32.14 -24.80 -14.24
C VAL A 669 33.33 -24.09 -14.83
N ASP A 670 34.16 -24.85 -15.53
CA ASP A 670 35.32 -24.35 -16.26
C ASP A 670 34.86 -23.30 -17.29
N VAL A 671 35.01 -22.01 -16.94
CA VAL A 671 34.63 -20.86 -17.77
C VAL A 671 35.35 -20.89 -19.12
N LYS A 672 36.44 -21.66 -19.25
CA LYS A 672 37.18 -21.87 -20.50
C LYS A 672 36.48 -22.81 -21.49
N SER A 673 35.52 -23.62 -21.04
CA SER A 673 34.84 -24.64 -21.86
C SER A 673 33.61 -24.12 -22.62
N ARG A 674 33.05 -22.96 -22.24
CA ARG A 674 32.05 -22.25 -23.04
C ARG A 674 32.79 -21.35 -24.01
N GLY A 675 32.91 -21.80 -25.26
CA GLY A 675 33.50 -21.02 -26.34
C GLY A 675 32.94 -19.60 -26.43
N ARG A 676 33.71 -18.68 -27.04
CA ARG A 676 33.33 -17.28 -27.31
C ARG A 676 31.87 -17.18 -27.77
N GLY A 677 30.96 -16.89 -26.84
CA GLY A 677 29.54 -16.94 -27.11
C GLY A 677 28.80 -16.03 -26.13
N ILE A 678 28.39 -14.86 -26.65
CA ILE A 678 27.14 -14.09 -26.47
C ILE A 678 26.53 -13.87 -25.05
N PHE A 679 26.83 -14.68 -24.04
CA PHE A 679 26.24 -14.60 -22.70
C PHE A 679 27.12 -13.82 -21.70
N ASP A 680 26.49 -12.92 -20.95
CA ASP A 680 27.14 -12.11 -19.90
C ASP A 680 27.51 -12.98 -18.69
N TRP A 681 28.81 -13.14 -18.40
CA TRP A 681 29.32 -13.98 -17.31
C TRP A 681 29.11 -13.40 -15.91
N ARG A 682 28.65 -12.15 -15.82
CA ARG A 682 28.57 -11.40 -14.57
C ARG A 682 27.33 -11.80 -13.78
N HIS A 683 27.54 -12.29 -12.56
CA HIS A 683 26.51 -12.58 -11.58
C HIS A 683 26.66 -11.65 -10.38
N ILE A 684 25.54 -11.32 -9.74
CA ILE A 684 25.58 -10.59 -8.47
C ILE A 684 25.99 -11.55 -7.35
N LEU A 685 27.02 -11.19 -6.59
CA LEU A 685 27.55 -12.01 -5.49
C LEU A 685 27.06 -11.54 -4.11
N GLU A 686 26.96 -10.23 -3.92
CA GLU A 686 26.48 -9.58 -2.69
C GLU A 686 26.24 -8.08 -2.95
N TRP A 687 25.47 -7.43 -2.08
CA TRP A 687 25.32 -5.98 -2.05
C TRP A 687 25.25 -5.49 -0.61
N LYS A 688 25.64 -4.22 -0.41
CA LYS A 688 25.53 -3.55 0.89
C LYS A 688 25.15 -2.08 0.71
N LEU A 689 24.34 -1.59 1.64
CA LEU A 689 24.03 -0.16 1.74
C LEU A 689 25.27 0.60 2.22
N ILE A 690 25.69 1.62 1.47
CA ILE A 690 26.80 2.48 1.88
C ILE A 690 26.27 3.63 2.71
N ARG A 691 25.29 4.37 2.17
CA ARG A 691 24.66 5.50 2.85
C ARG A 691 23.33 5.85 2.17
N GLY A 692 22.34 6.17 2.99
CA GLY A 692 21.08 6.79 2.57
C GLY A 692 20.90 8.16 3.21
N VAL A 693 20.17 9.04 2.53
CA VAL A 693 19.86 10.40 3.00
C VAL A 693 18.46 10.80 2.56
N VAL A 694 17.74 11.47 3.46
CA VAL A 694 16.50 12.19 3.16
C VAL A 694 16.87 13.61 2.71
N PHE A 695 16.25 14.08 1.62
CA PHE A 695 16.50 15.42 1.10
C PHE A 695 15.18 16.13 0.78
N ALA A 696 15.14 17.46 0.90
CA ALA A 696 13.98 18.25 0.53
C ALA A 696 13.89 18.37 -1.00
N LEU A 697 12.68 18.21 -1.55
CA LEU A 697 12.44 18.46 -2.97
C LEU A 697 12.57 19.97 -3.23
N THR A 698 13.24 20.33 -4.32
CA THR A 698 13.29 21.72 -4.78
C THR A 698 12.00 22.01 -5.55
N THR A 699 11.17 22.91 -5.04
CA THR A 699 9.87 23.30 -5.64
C THR A 699 10.04 23.97 -6.99
#